data_AF-A0A7X9FK95-F1
#
_entry.id   AF-A0A7X9FK95-F1
#
_cell.length_a   1.000
_cell.length_b   1.000
_cell.length_c   1.000
_cell.angle_alpha   90.00
_cell.angle_beta   90.00
_cell.angle_gamma   90.00
#
_symmetry.space_group_name_H-M   'P 1'
#
loop_
_entity.id
_entity.type
_entity.pdbx_description
1 polymer ?
#
loop_
_entity_poly.entity_id
_entity_poly.type
_entity_poly.pdbx_seq_one_letter_code
_entity_poly.pdbx_strand_id
1 'polypeptide(L)'
;RDHPRHKILPEETAVFDIFDEAGTLTETISLAGGEIRGPGLGKDVSNKYLGGLPGVQKEGVDGIVTEACFILHDRLPHSRVLCLEFFGRSMRSAMLVIRDVVGLRDRIRLEGDAVKISALEEFGPKYVRAINYAKKSASYEGDPISVLLLQLDSADETALDAAVAHIVDIATPYENVDIFVAEDEKQAEVFWEYRHKLSAISKRTSGFKINEDVVIPLEVVPEFSDFIEELNLRCLGRAYKEALQNASRLHGVSPSDEFLAMELEFADRILRGGLSAKDLSDAEVEVQTYYFFSDLTSRYPRLRDPLREIYNEMIATRIEVANHMHAGDGNCHVNIPVNSNDQEMMRRAMEAADEVFTKVMSLGGAVSGEHGIGITKIAFLEEAKIAALRRYKAAVDPKNIFNPGKLVKKTLDVEPYTFSFNRLIRDIKKTALPEKDRLIAMLANIQFCTRCGKCKQVCPMYAPSQGLLYHPRNKNISLGALIEAIHYSQLRSGEPDPGLLEHLRRLMEHCTACGKCAAACPVKIQSAQVALDMRAYLETKEAGGHPMKTRVLSYLAKDPSGRLPVAAKLMAYGQAFHGRVMGLVPAVWRGRLENPVLRGPNPAIGLKNLAERLRLEKGCLFSPPEAAADAETVLYFPGCGAGLFTSGIGMAALDLLLRSGVRVVIPPAHLCCGYPLAVSGMAEAFAANRERTLKTLAQLMETARGKGFSPTMLLTSCGTCREALAGYDLAGPDGPMGRRDVTQFLAERLPAASSPDGRILYHAACHAEWAGVPTLNSEAYRAALASLTGATVAISPGCCGESGLGALTSPDIHNRIRAVKTATLQTELSDDTVPVVVGCPSCRMGIARCLGEIGRRNRVTHALEYLAELHGGPKWRLDLKKRLKKARVKR
;
A
#
# COMPACT_ATOMS: atom_id res chain seq x y z
N ARG A 1 9.91 35.42 14.67
CA ARG A 1 9.96 36.83 14.25
C ARG A 1 10.81 36.94 12.98
N ASP A 2 10.38 37.71 11.98
CA ASP A 2 11.18 38.06 10.78
C ASP A 2 11.92 36.90 10.10
N HIS A 3 11.24 35.75 9.92
CA HIS A 3 11.85 34.58 9.31
C HIS A 3 12.29 34.91 7.86
N PRO A 4 13.55 34.63 7.48
CA PRO A 4 14.11 35.09 6.21
C PRO A 4 13.54 34.38 4.97
N ARG A 5 12.64 33.41 5.18
CA ARG A 5 12.00 32.55 4.16
C ARG A 5 12.97 31.66 3.36
N HIS A 6 14.21 31.54 3.84
CA HIS A 6 15.15 30.50 3.47
C HIS A 6 15.62 29.73 4.71
N LYS A 7 16.49 28.75 4.51
CA LYS A 7 17.10 27.94 5.55
C LYS A 7 18.03 28.79 6.43
N ILE A 8 17.80 28.84 7.73
CA ILE A 8 18.65 29.61 8.66
C ILE A 8 20.14 29.24 8.45
N LEU A 9 20.92 30.25 8.09
CA LEU A 9 22.35 30.16 7.81
C LEU A 9 23.16 30.23 9.12
N PRO A 10 24.40 29.70 9.16
CA PRO A 10 25.22 29.68 10.37
C PRO A 10 25.40 31.04 11.07
N GLU A 11 25.49 32.11 10.28
CA GLU A 11 25.65 33.50 10.70
C GLU A 11 24.35 34.21 11.07
N GLU A 12 23.20 33.61 10.76
CA GLU A 12 21.89 34.17 11.06
C GLU A 12 21.43 33.83 12.48
N THR A 13 20.50 34.62 13.02
CA THR A 13 19.85 34.37 14.30
C THR A 13 18.35 34.21 14.11
N ALA A 14 17.80 33.09 14.56
CA ALA A 14 16.37 32.85 14.57
C ALA A 14 15.78 33.27 15.92
N VAL A 15 14.73 34.09 15.89
CA VAL A 15 14.05 34.61 17.08
C VAL A 15 12.63 34.07 17.16
N PHE A 16 12.31 33.42 18.29
CA PHE A 16 11.02 32.81 18.57
C PHE A 16 10.34 33.53 19.72
N ASP A 17 9.10 33.98 19.48
CA ASP A 17 8.25 34.58 20.50
C ASP A 17 7.25 33.52 20.97
N ILE A 18 7.21 33.26 22.28
CA ILE A 18 6.37 32.25 22.91
C ILE A 18 5.22 32.99 23.60
N PHE A 19 4.00 32.58 23.30
CA PHE A 19 2.79 33.16 23.85
C PHE A 19 2.04 32.13 24.69
N ASP A 20 1.36 32.60 25.74
CA ASP A 20 0.39 31.79 26.47
C ASP A 20 -0.95 31.67 25.72
N GLU A 21 -1.90 30.93 26.30
CA GLU A 21 -3.24 30.75 25.73
C GLU A 21 -4.04 32.06 25.63
N ALA A 22 -3.69 33.09 26.39
CA ALA A 22 -4.30 34.42 26.32
C ALA A 22 -3.64 35.32 25.25
N GLY A 23 -2.61 34.82 24.56
CA GLY A 23 -1.84 35.59 23.57
C GLY A 23 -0.83 36.55 24.21
N THR A 24 -0.52 36.39 25.49
CA THR A 24 0.49 37.18 26.20
C THR A 24 1.88 36.62 25.90
N LEU A 25 2.82 37.46 25.49
CA LEU A 25 4.21 37.07 25.30
C LEU A 25 4.81 36.65 26.67
N THR A 26 5.24 35.41 26.79
CA THR A 26 5.84 34.86 28.01
C THR A 26 7.36 34.84 27.95
N GLU A 27 7.92 34.53 26.79
CA GLU A 27 9.36 34.38 26.59
C GLU A 27 9.75 34.66 25.13
N THR A 28 10.96 35.18 24.93
CA THR A 28 11.58 35.30 23.60
C THR A 28 12.89 34.52 23.61
N ILE A 29 13.02 33.55 22.71
CA ILE A 29 14.22 32.72 22.55
C ILE A 29 14.93 33.13 21.27
N SER A 30 16.22 33.42 21.38
CA SER A 30 17.10 33.69 20.23
C SER A 30 18.12 32.58 20.09
N LEU A 31 18.22 31.99 18.91
CA LEU A 31 19.16 30.91 18.60
C LEU A 31 20.00 31.30 17.40
N ALA A 32 21.32 31.24 17.54
CA ALA A 32 22.22 31.35 16.39
C ALA A 32 22.06 30.13 15.47
N GLY A 33 22.32 30.30 14.18
CA GLY A 33 22.23 29.21 13.19
C GLY A 33 23.05 27.99 13.58
N GLY A 34 24.26 28.21 14.12
CA GLY A 34 25.13 27.14 14.65
C GLY A 34 24.60 26.40 15.89
N GLU A 35 23.64 26.96 16.63
CA GLU A 35 22.98 26.29 17.75
C GLU A 35 21.79 25.43 17.30
N ILE A 36 21.18 25.80 16.16
CA ILE A 36 20.09 25.06 15.53
C ILE A 36 20.63 23.85 14.77
N ARG A 37 21.75 24.02 14.08
CA ARG A 37 22.37 22.99 13.24
C ARG A 37 23.90 23.06 13.32
N GLY A 38 24.54 21.91 13.49
CA GLY A 38 25.99 21.80 13.48
C GLY A 38 26.63 22.44 12.23
N PRO A 39 27.82 23.07 12.37
CA PRO A 39 28.54 23.67 11.25
C PRO A 39 28.77 22.68 10.08
N GLY A 40 28.59 23.14 8.85
CA GLY A 40 28.80 22.32 7.64
C GLY A 40 27.70 21.27 7.36
N LEU A 41 26.75 21.05 8.28
CA LEU A 41 25.72 20.03 8.10
C LEU A 41 24.52 20.56 7.32
N GLY A 42 23.94 19.71 6.47
CA GLY A 42 22.69 20.00 5.77
C GLY A 42 21.47 19.88 6.70
N LYS A 43 21.47 18.91 7.60
CA LYS A 43 20.44 18.64 8.61
C LYS A 43 21.09 18.31 9.95
N ASP A 44 20.40 18.62 11.05
CA ASP A 44 20.80 18.21 12.40
C ASP A 44 19.60 18.40 13.32
N VAL A 45 19.18 17.31 13.97
CA VAL A 45 18.10 17.34 14.97
C VAL A 45 18.59 16.81 16.32
N SER A 46 19.90 16.84 16.58
CA SER A 46 20.51 16.32 17.79
C SER A 46 20.36 17.26 18.99
N ASN A 47 20.28 18.57 18.76
CA ASN A 47 20.01 19.54 19.83
C ASN A 47 18.53 19.51 20.20
N LYS A 48 18.18 18.70 21.20
CA LYS A 48 16.80 18.61 21.72
C LYS A 48 16.43 19.73 22.68
N TYR A 49 17.41 20.51 23.16
CA TYR A 49 17.15 21.59 24.11
C TYR A 49 16.72 22.89 23.41
N LEU A 50 17.40 23.31 22.33
CA LEU A 50 17.07 24.51 21.54
C LEU A 50 16.73 25.74 22.40
N GLY A 51 17.54 26.02 23.43
CA GLY A 51 17.33 27.15 24.33
C GLY A 51 16.06 27.07 25.19
N GLY A 52 15.31 25.95 25.17
CA GLY A 52 14.01 25.82 25.82
C GLY A 52 12.81 25.98 24.89
N LEU A 53 13.01 26.08 23.57
CA LEU A 53 11.92 26.28 22.60
C LEU A 53 10.86 25.16 22.69
N PRO A 54 9.59 25.46 23.05
CA PRO A 54 8.58 24.44 23.29
C PRO A 54 8.12 23.76 22.00
N GLY A 55 7.87 22.45 22.07
CA GLY A 55 7.28 21.63 21.00
C GLY A 55 8.18 21.34 19.79
N VAL A 56 9.24 22.12 19.55
CA VAL A 56 10.14 21.96 18.39
C VAL A 56 11.23 20.93 18.68
N GLN A 57 11.24 19.84 17.91
CA GLN A 57 12.16 18.70 18.04
C GLN A 57 12.12 17.93 19.37
N LYS A 58 11.14 18.19 20.24
CA LYS A 58 11.03 17.62 21.60
C LYS A 58 10.48 16.19 21.65
N GLU A 59 9.97 15.70 20.52
CA GLU A 59 9.42 14.35 20.42
C GLU A 59 8.35 14.02 21.48
N GLY A 60 7.56 15.02 21.87
CA GLY A 60 6.45 14.91 22.81
C GLY A 60 6.86 14.79 24.27
N VAL A 61 8.08 15.18 24.66
CA VAL A 61 8.50 15.18 26.07
C VAL A 61 8.04 16.42 26.85
N ASP A 62 7.53 17.45 26.19
CA ASP A 62 7.13 18.72 26.79
C ASP A 62 5.70 19.15 26.42
N GLY A 63 4.93 18.29 25.74
CA GLY A 63 3.54 18.57 25.40
C GLY A 63 3.04 17.83 24.16
N ILE A 64 1.87 18.24 23.69
CA ILE A 64 1.22 17.73 22.48
C ILE A 64 0.93 18.92 21.56
N VAL A 65 1.47 18.89 20.35
CA VAL A 65 1.13 19.86 19.30
C VAL A 65 -0.26 19.53 18.77
N THR A 66 -1.22 20.44 18.97
CA THR A 66 -2.60 20.31 18.49
C THR A 66 -2.82 21.01 17.15
N GLU A 67 -2.14 22.13 16.95
CA GLU A 67 -2.26 22.98 15.76
C GLU A 67 -0.87 23.46 15.32
N ALA A 68 -0.69 23.66 14.02
CA ALA A 68 0.54 24.20 13.45
C ALA A 68 0.21 25.02 12.19
N CYS A 69 0.87 26.17 12.05
CA CYS A 69 0.79 27.01 10.87
C CYS A 69 2.09 26.86 10.06
N PHE A 70 1.97 26.62 8.76
CA PHE A 70 3.11 26.42 7.86
C PHE A 70 3.14 27.51 6.79
N ILE A 71 4.35 27.92 6.40
CA ILE A 71 4.56 28.72 5.19
C ILE A 71 4.44 27.79 4.00
N LEU A 72 3.61 28.16 3.02
CA LEU A 72 3.50 27.45 1.74
C LEU A 72 4.26 28.23 0.66
N HIS A 73 4.92 27.49 -0.23
CA HIS A 73 5.58 28.03 -1.41
C HIS A 73 4.75 27.77 -2.66
N ASP A 74 4.85 28.66 -3.64
CA ASP A 74 4.18 28.48 -4.93
C ASP A 74 4.73 27.25 -5.66
N ARG A 75 3.83 26.50 -6.32
CA ARG A 75 4.24 25.41 -7.20
C ARG A 75 4.80 26.01 -8.48
N LEU A 76 6.07 25.71 -8.76
CA LEU A 76 6.73 26.16 -9.98
C LEU A 76 6.15 25.46 -11.22
N PRO A 77 6.00 26.18 -12.36
CA PRO A 77 5.31 25.68 -13.55
C PRO A 77 6.12 24.68 -14.38
N HIS A 78 7.46 24.72 -14.33
CA HIS A 78 8.33 23.84 -15.11
C HIS A 78 9.12 22.92 -14.20
N SER A 79 9.25 21.65 -14.60
CA SER A 79 10.02 20.62 -13.89
C SER A 79 10.83 19.77 -14.88
N ARG A 80 12.01 19.32 -14.46
CA ARG A 80 12.87 18.36 -15.17
C ARG A 80 13.38 17.32 -14.17
N VAL A 81 13.31 16.05 -14.53
CA VAL A 81 13.82 14.94 -13.70
C VAL A 81 14.94 14.23 -14.44
N LEU A 82 16.04 13.99 -13.75
CA LEU A 82 17.19 13.23 -14.26
C LEU A 82 17.40 11.96 -13.44
N CYS A 83 17.92 10.93 -14.10
CA CYS A 83 18.38 9.69 -13.50
C CYS A 83 19.79 9.42 -14.01
N LEU A 84 20.77 9.33 -13.11
CA LEU A 84 22.14 8.97 -13.44
C LEU A 84 22.45 7.59 -12.86
N GLU A 85 22.97 6.70 -13.69
CA GLU A 85 23.35 5.33 -13.34
C GLU A 85 24.87 5.22 -13.31
N PHE A 86 25.42 4.77 -12.18
CA PHE A 86 26.86 4.61 -11.99
C PHE A 86 27.21 3.12 -11.96
N PHE A 87 28.28 2.73 -12.64
CA PHE A 87 28.78 1.35 -12.77
C PHE A 87 30.23 1.25 -12.29
N GLY A 88 30.72 0.02 -12.12
CA GLY A 88 32.09 -0.26 -11.66
C GLY A 88 32.13 -0.86 -10.26
N ARG A 89 33.23 -0.62 -9.53
CA ARG A 89 33.48 -1.20 -8.20
C ARG A 89 33.32 -0.24 -7.02
N SER A 90 33.31 1.06 -7.27
CA SER A 90 33.27 2.07 -6.20
C SER A 90 32.27 3.16 -6.52
N MET A 91 31.42 3.49 -5.54
CA MET A 91 30.44 4.58 -5.64
C MET A 91 31.09 5.97 -5.57
N ARG A 92 32.41 6.05 -5.44
CA ARG A 92 33.15 7.31 -5.29
C ARG A 92 32.84 8.34 -6.37
N SER A 93 32.69 7.94 -7.64
CA SER A 93 32.31 8.83 -8.73
C SER A 93 30.93 9.47 -8.49
N ALA A 94 29.95 8.71 -8.02
CA ALA A 94 28.63 9.23 -7.67
C ALA A 94 28.71 10.27 -6.54
N MET A 95 29.53 10.01 -5.52
CA MET A 95 29.73 10.94 -4.40
C MET A 95 30.40 12.24 -4.83
N LEU A 96 31.33 12.19 -5.80
CA LEU A 96 31.95 13.39 -6.37
C LEU A 96 30.97 14.20 -7.22
N VAL A 97 30.16 13.53 -8.06
CA VAL A 97 29.08 14.20 -8.82
C VAL A 97 28.09 14.87 -7.87
N ILE A 98 27.69 14.22 -6.78
CA ILE A 98 26.81 14.81 -5.76
C ILE A 98 27.41 16.10 -5.20
N ARG A 99 28.68 16.08 -4.79
CA ARG A 99 29.38 17.26 -4.27
C ARG A 99 29.34 18.41 -5.27
N ASP A 100 29.62 18.12 -6.54
CA ASP A 100 29.73 19.15 -7.57
C ASP A 100 28.36 19.71 -8.00
N VAL A 101 27.32 18.86 -8.03
CA VAL A 101 25.92 19.29 -8.22
C VAL A 101 25.44 20.15 -7.05
N VAL A 102 25.82 19.81 -5.81
CA VAL A 102 25.52 20.68 -4.66
C VAL A 102 26.26 22.01 -4.77
N GLY A 103 27.51 22.02 -5.23
CA GLY A 103 28.23 23.25 -5.55
C GLY A 103 27.49 24.11 -6.59
N LEU A 104 26.92 23.49 -7.63
CA LEU A 104 26.06 24.19 -8.61
C LEU A 104 24.80 24.77 -7.96
N ARG A 105 24.09 24.00 -7.12
CA ARG A 105 22.92 24.47 -6.37
C ARG A 105 23.24 25.73 -5.57
N ASP A 106 24.35 25.72 -4.85
CA ASP A 106 24.71 26.82 -3.96
C ASP A 106 25.10 28.08 -4.76
N ARG A 107 25.74 27.93 -5.93
CA ARG A 107 25.93 29.05 -6.87
C ARG A 107 24.61 29.60 -7.39
N ILE A 108 23.68 28.75 -7.84
CA ILE A 108 22.37 29.19 -8.34
C ILE A 108 21.64 30.01 -7.28
N ARG A 109 21.69 29.61 -6.00
CA ARG A 109 21.09 30.36 -4.89
C ARG A 109 21.69 31.75 -4.71
N LEU A 110 23.01 31.88 -4.82
CA LEU A 110 23.72 33.16 -4.72
C LEU A 110 23.42 34.08 -5.92
N GLU A 111 23.17 33.51 -7.09
CA GLU A 111 22.91 34.22 -8.35
C GLU A 111 21.44 34.61 -8.57
N GLY A 112 20.58 34.45 -7.55
CA GLY A 112 19.17 34.87 -7.60
C GLY A 112 18.16 33.71 -7.56
N ASP A 113 18.62 32.47 -7.46
CA ASP A 113 17.81 31.28 -7.15
C ASP A 113 16.68 31.02 -8.18
N ALA A 114 16.98 31.30 -9.45
CA ALA A 114 16.06 31.16 -10.57
C ALA A 114 15.59 29.71 -10.79
N VAL A 115 16.45 28.74 -10.46
CA VAL A 115 16.15 27.29 -10.54
C VAL A 115 16.31 26.65 -9.17
N LYS A 116 15.32 25.86 -8.77
CA LYS A 116 15.38 25.06 -7.54
C LYS A 116 15.82 23.65 -7.88
N ILE A 117 16.94 23.19 -7.33
CA ILE A 117 17.22 21.75 -7.24
C ILE A 117 16.38 21.23 -6.06
N SER A 118 15.12 20.90 -6.35
CA SER A 118 14.10 20.54 -5.36
C SER A 118 14.32 19.17 -4.74
N ALA A 119 14.98 18.26 -5.45
CA ALA A 119 15.38 16.97 -4.90
C ALA A 119 16.69 16.47 -5.49
N LEU A 120 17.48 15.82 -4.64
CA LEU A 120 18.72 15.14 -4.99
C LEU A 120 18.82 13.89 -4.12
N GLU A 121 18.51 12.73 -4.68
CA GLU A 121 18.37 11.45 -3.98
C GLU A 121 19.33 10.42 -4.56
N GLU A 122 20.06 9.70 -3.71
CA GLU A 122 20.95 8.60 -4.10
C GLU A 122 20.51 7.30 -3.44
N PHE A 123 20.70 6.17 -4.12
CA PHE A 123 20.62 4.85 -3.49
C PHE A 123 21.62 3.85 -4.08
N GLY A 124 22.25 3.09 -3.19
CA GLY A 124 23.32 2.15 -3.53
C GLY A 124 22.87 0.76 -3.99
N PRO A 125 23.82 -0.19 -4.16
CA PRO A 125 23.60 -1.43 -4.90
C PRO A 125 22.65 -2.39 -4.18
N LYS A 126 22.61 -2.33 -2.84
CA LYS A 126 21.71 -3.14 -2.01
C LYS A 126 20.24 -2.78 -2.29
N TYR A 127 19.96 -1.50 -2.51
CA TYR A 127 18.63 -1.04 -2.87
C TYR A 127 18.29 -1.34 -4.32
N VAL A 128 19.23 -1.16 -5.26
CA VAL A 128 19.08 -1.54 -6.67
C VAL A 128 18.57 -2.98 -6.79
N ARG A 129 19.23 -3.92 -6.07
CA ARG A 129 18.78 -5.32 -5.99
C ARG A 129 17.42 -5.47 -5.30
N ALA A 130 17.24 -4.87 -4.12
CA ALA A 130 16.04 -5.07 -3.31
C ALA A 130 14.74 -4.56 -3.95
N ILE A 131 14.81 -3.53 -4.79
CA ILE A 131 13.66 -2.97 -5.49
C ILE A 131 13.45 -3.57 -6.88
N ASN A 132 14.31 -4.50 -7.31
CA ASN A 132 14.40 -4.99 -8.69
C ASN A 132 14.45 -3.81 -9.66
N TYR A 133 15.42 -2.93 -9.46
CA TYR A 133 15.61 -1.76 -10.29
C TYR A 133 15.80 -2.18 -11.75
N ALA A 134 15.04 -1.56 -12.66
CA ALA A 134 15.22 -1.81 -14.09
C ALA A 134 16.24 -0.80 -14.61
N LYS A 135 17.44 -1.31 -14.92
CA LYS A 135 18.51 -0.52 -15.55
C LYS A 135 18.03 0.09 -16.87
N LYS A 136 18.43 1.33 -17.12
CA LYS A 136 18.15 2.07 -18.35
C LYS A 136 19.32 1.98 -19.33
N SER A 137 20.55 1.95 -18.82
CA SER A 137 21.75 1.88 -19.66
C SER A 137 21.81 0.61 -20.51
N ALA A 138 22.07 0.82 -21.80
CA ALA A 138 22.46 -0.22 -22.75
C ALA A 138 24.00 -0.26 -22.94
N SER A 139 24.71 0.76 -22.49
CA SER A 139 26.16 0.91 -22.69
C SER A 139 27.01 0.14 -21.68
N TYR A 140 26.45 -0.16 -20.50
CA TYR A 140 27.14 -0.85 -19.42
C TYR A 140 26.46 -2.18 -19.08
N GLU A 141 27.25 -3.22 -18.79
CA GLU A 141 26.76 -4.50 -18.29
C GLU A 141 26.56 -4.50 -16.77
N GLY A 142 25.79 -5.47 -16.26
CA GLY A 142 25.49 -5.58 -14.83
C GLY A 142 24.47 -4.55 -14.32
N ASP A 143 24.27 -4.56 -13.00
CA ASP A 143 23.41 -3.61 -12.28
C ASP A 143 24.21 -2.36 -11.87
N PRO A 144 23.58 -1.16 -11.83
CA PRO A 144 24.22 0.02 -11.29
C PRO A 144 24.66 -0.17 -9.83
N ILE A 145 25.84 0.33 -9.50
CA ILE A 145 26.34 0.38 -8.11
C ILE A 145 25.80 1.59 -7.35
N SER A 146 25.36 2.64 -8.04
CA SER A 146 24.69 3.79 -7.45
C SER A 146 23.74 4.38 -8.48
N VAL A 147 22.61 4.90 -8.01
CA VAL A 147 21.64 5.63 -8.84
C VAL A 147 21.34 6.96 -8.19
N LEU A 148 21.48 8.05 -8.95
CA LEU A 148 21.17 9.41 -8.53
C LEU A 148 19.92 9.91 -9.26
N LEU A 149 18.93 10.37 -8.50
CA LEU A 149 17.72 11.00 -9.01
C LEU A 149 17.74 12.49 -8.66
N LEU A 150 17.53 13.33 -9.66
CA LEU A 150 17.48 14.78 -9.50
C LEU A 150 16.14 15.30 -9.99
N GLN A 151 15.59 16.29 -9.27
CA GLN A 151 14.48 17.09 -9.76
C GLN A 151 14.83 18.57 -9.66
N LEU A 152 14.64 19.26 -10.78
CA LEU A 152 14.82 20.69 -10.91
C LEU A 152 13.47 21.32 -11.24
N ASP A 153 13.14 22.42 -10.57
CA ASP A 153 11.90 23.16 -10.77
C ASP A 153 12.20 24.65 -10.96
N SER A 154 11.47 25.32 -11.86
CA SER A 154 11.71 26.73 -12.20
C SER A 154 10.46 27.43 -12.71
N ALA A 155 10.42 28.75 -12.55
CA ALA A 155 9.48 29.62 -13.27
C ALA A 155 10.00 30.02 -14.67
N ASP A 156 11.31 29.91 -14.89
CA ASP A 156 12.00 30.18 -16.16
C ASP A 156 12.50 28.87 -16.77
N GLU A 157 11.88 28.47 -17.88
CA GLU A 157 12.23 27.25 -18.61
C GLU A 157 13.63 27.28 -19.24
N THR A 158 14.11 28.46 -19.67
CA THR A 158 15.45 28.59 -20.28
C THR A 158 16.54 28.40 -19.22
N ALA A 159 16.37 29.02 -18.05
CA ALA A 159 17.26 28.81 -16.92
C ALA A 159 17.26 27.35 -16.45
N LEU A 160 16.09 26.71 -16.47
CA LEU A 160 15.93 25.30 -16.11
C LEU A 160 16.70 24.39 -17.06
N ASP A 161 16.53 24.56 -18.38
CA ASP A 161 17.23 23.74 -19.38
C ASP A 161 18.76 23.96 -19.33
N ALA A 162 19.22 25.19 -19.05
CA ALA A 162 20.64 25.48 -18.84
C ALA A 162 21.20 24.78 -17.58
N ALA A 163 20.44 24.76 -16.48
CA ALA A 163 20.83 24.05 -15.27
C ALA A 163 20.90 22.52 -15.48
N VAL A 164 19.98 21.96 -16.29
CA VAL A 164 20.03 20.56 -16.72
C VAL A 164 21.30 20.27 -17.50
N ALA A 165 21.64 21.12 -18.49
CA ALA A 165 22.87 20.96 -19.28
C ALA A 165 24.13 21.00 -18.40
N HIS A 166 24.22 21.93 -17.44
CA HIS A 166 25.34 21.97 -16.51
C HIS A 166 25.48 20.71 -15.65
N ILE A 167 24.38 20.08 -15.24
CA ILE A 167 24.44 18.81 -14.49
C ILE A 167 24.96 17.68 -15.38
N VAL A 168 24.55 17.65 -16.66
CA VAL A 168 25.10 16.70 -17.64
C VAL A 168 26.61 16.93 -17.76
N ASP A 169 27.05 18.18 -17.95
CA ASP A 169 28.46 18.54 -18.07
C ASP A 169 29.29 18.18 -16.81
N ILE A 170 28.70 18.26 -15.61
CA ILE A 170 29.33 17.82 -14.36
C ILE A 170 29.57 16.31 -14.37
N ALA A 171 28.61 15.52 -14.87
CA ALA A 171 28.64 14.07 -14.79
C ALA A 171 29.40 13.40 -15.95
N THR A 172 29.37 13.98 -17.15
CA THR A 172 30.00 13.42 -18.37
C THR A 172 31.50 13.09 -18.24
N PRO A 173 32.34 13.86 -17.51
CA PRO A 173 33.76 13.54 -17.36
C PRO A 173 34.04 12.26 -16.58
N TYR A 174 33.07 11.73 -15.83
CA TYR A 174 33.26 10.53 -15.02
C TYR A 174 33.05 9.27 -15.87
N GLU A 175 34.01 8.34 -15.81
CA GLU A 175 33.85 7.02 -16.41
C GLU A 175 32.75 6.22 -15.71
N ASN A 176 32.11 5.31 -16.46
CA ASN A 176 31.09 4.40 -15.97
C ASN A 176 29.82 5.10 -15.45
N VAL A 177 29.42 6.19 -16.09
CA VAL A 177 28.19 6.92 -15.79
C VAL A 177 27.33 7.00 -17.05
N ASP A 178 26.04 6.73 -16.90
CA ASP A 178 25.03 6.96 -17.94
C ASP A 178 23.94 7.91 -17.42
N ILE A 179 23.46 8.81 -18.27
CA ILE A 179 22.66 9.98 -17.88
C ILE A 179 21.35 9.98 -18.66
N PHE A 180 20.22 10.01 -17.95
CA PHE A 180 18.89 10.02 -18.54
C PHE A 180 18.11 11.24 -18.07
N VAL A 181 17.60 12.05 -19.01
CA VAL A 181 16.63 13.11 -18.74
C VAL A 181 15.24 12.58 -19.08
N ALA A 182 14.28 12.75 -18.18
CA ALA A 182 12.91 12.33 -18.44
C ALA A 182 12.28 13.14 -19.59
N GLU A 183 11.72 12.44 -20.58
CA GLU A 183 11.05 12.98 -21.75
C GLU A 183 9.71 13.65 -21.39
N ASP A 184 9.00 13.10 -20.40
CA ASP A 184 7.70 13.58 -19.94
C ASP A 184 7.44 13.29 -18.43
N GLU A 185 6.32 13.80 -17.92
CA GLU A 185 5.89 13.62 -16.53
C GLU A 185 5.69 12.14 -16.17
N LYS A 186 5.26 11.31 -17.14
CA LYS A 186 5.03 9.88 -16.92
C LYS A 186 6.34 9.13 -16.73
N GLN A 187 7.38 9.45 -17.51
CA GLN A 187 8.71 8.88 -17.32
C GLN A 187 9.35 9.38 -16.03
N ALA A 188 9.14 10.65 -15.66
CA ALA A 188 9.56 11.19 -14.37
C ALA A 188 8.91 10.44 -13.19
N GLU A 189 7.61 10.14 -13.26
CA GLU A 189 6.91 9.31 -12.26
C GLU A 189 7.54 7.91 -12.15
N VAL A 190 7.90 7.30 -13.28
CA VAL A 190 8.59 5.99 -13.29
C VAL A 190 9.94 6.07 -12.57
N PHE A 191 10.70 7.14 -12.74
CA PHE A 191 11.98 7.33 -12.05
C PHE A 191 11.76 7.43 -10.53
N TRP A 192 10.81 8.26 -10.09
CA TRP A 192 10.45 8.44 -8.69
C TRP A 192 9.84 7.20 -8.02
N GLU A 193 9.16 6.35 -8.79
CA GLU A 193 8.57 5.09 -8.29
C GLU A 193 9.65 4.17 -7.69
N TYR A 194 10.89 4.16 -8.19
CA TYR A 194 11.99 3.41 -7.59
C TYR A 194 12.35 3.91 -6.19
N ARG A 195 12.43 5.24 -6.01
CA ARG A 195 12.68 5.87 -4.71
C ARG A 195 11.56 5.56 -3.70
N HIS A 196 10.32 5.47 -4.15
CA HIS A 196 9.19 5.08 -3.31
C HIS A 196 9.21 3.61 -2.86
N LYS A 197 9.95 2.76 -3.57
CA LYS A 197 10.09 1.33 -3.31
C LYS A 197 11.24 0.97 -2.37
N LEU A 198 12.13 1.89 -1.99
CA LEU A 198 13.31 1.58 -1.16
C LEU A 198 12.99 0.82 0.14
N SER A 199 11.83 1.07 0.76
CA SER A 199 11.39 0.29 1.93
C SER A 199 11.26 -1.23 1.70
N ALA A 200 11.29 -1.70 0.45
CA ALA A 200 11.34 -3.12 0.10
C ALA A 200 12.60 -3.85 0.60
N ILE A 201 13.68 -3.14 0.93
CA ILE A 201 14.90 -3.72 1.53
C ILE A 201 14.60 -4.58 2.77
N SER A 202 13.55 -4.26 3.52
CA SER A 202 13.14 -5.03 4.69
C SER A 202 12.62 -6.43 4.39
N LYS A 203 12.33 -6.75 3.10
CA LYS A 203 11.92 -8.10 2.70
C LYS A 203 13.02 -9.13 2.94
N ARG A 204 14.28 -8.68 3.01
CA ARG A 204 15.44 -9.51 3.34
C ARG A 204 15.29 -10.23 4.69
N THR A 205 14.70 -9.57 5.70
CA THR A 205 14.67 -10.05 7.10
C THR A 205 13.30 -9.88 7.76
N SER A 206 12.27 -10.48 7.15
CA SER A 206 10.92 -10.52 7.73
C SER A 206 10.41 -9.17 8.25
N GLY A 207 10.69 -8.09 7.51
CA GLY A 207 10.15 -6.75 7.75
C GLY A 207 10.88 -5.90 8.80
N PHE A 208 11.85 -6.45 9.54
CA PHE A 208 12.57 -5.72 10.59
C PHE A 208 13.94 -5.25 10.11
N LYS A 209 14.32 -4.03 10.52
CA LYS A 209 15.63 -3.43 10.21
C LYS A 209 16.00 -2.44 11.32
N ILE A 210 17.28 -2.31 11.58
CA ILE A 210 17.84 -1.14 12.25
C ILE A 210 17.91 -0.02 11.22
N ASN A 211 17.43 1.17 11.57
CA ASN A 211 17.29 2.29 10.65
C ASN A 211 17.98 3.51 11.25
N GLU A 212 19.18 3.79 10.76
CA GLU A 212 19.94 4.96 11.10
C GLU A 212 19.82 6.02 10.01
N ASP A 213 19.91 7.26 10.45
CA ASP A 213 19.63 8.45 9.66
C ASP A 213 20.64 9.47 10.14
N VAL A 214 21.80 9.46 9.50
CA VAL A 214 23.01 10.16 9.91
C VAL A 214 23.32 11.26 8.90
N VAL A 215 23.94 12.34 9.35
CA VAL A 215 24.30 13.45 8.45
C VAL A 215 25.81 13.52 8.33
N ILE A 216 26.28 13.52 7.09
CA ILE A 216 27.70 13.58 6.72
C ILE A 216 27.96 14.95 6.07
N PRO A 217 29.03 15.66 6.45
CA PRO A 217 29.47 16.84 5.71
C PRO A 217 29.80 16.48 4.26
N LEU A 218 29.36 17.30 3.31
CA LEU A 218 29.39 16.98 1.87
C LEU A 218 30.82 16.74 1.34
N GLU A 219 31.80 17.40 1.93
CA GLU A 219 33.22 17.30 1.60
C GLU A 219 33.82 15.91 1.86
N VAL A 220 33.26 15.15 2.82
CA VAL A 220 33.75 13.82 3.24
C VAL A 220 32.77 12.69 2.94
N VAL A 221 31.69 12.96 2.22
CA VAL A 221 30.75 11.93 1.72
C VAL A 221 31.45 10.80 0.95
N PRO A 222 32.44 11.05 0.07
CA PRO A 222 33.18 9.97 -0.59
C PRO A 222 33.92 9.04 0.40
N GLU A 223 34.50 9.59 1.47
CA GLU A 223 35.19 8.80 2.50
C GLU A 223 34.21 7.94 3.32
N PHE A 224 33.01 8.47 3.59
CA PHE A 224 31.96 7.70 4.23
C PHE A 224 31.44 6.56 3.35
N SER A 225 31.32 6.80 2.04
CA SER A 225 30.93 5.76 1.08
C SER A 225 31.93 4.61 1.03
N ASP A 226 33.24 4.92 0.91
CA ASP A 226 34.30 3.91 0.95
C ASP A 226 34.19 3.06 2.23
N PHE A 227 33.99 3.70 3.39
CA PHE A 227 33.79 3.00 4.66
C PHE A 227 32.60 2.02 4.67
N ILE A 228 31.46 2.38 4.06
CA ILE A 228 30.28 1.51 3.98
C ILE A 228 30.56 0.29 3.09
N GLU A 229 31.31 0.46 2.00
CA GLU A 229 31.75 -0.63 1.13
C GLU A 229 32.67 -1.58 1.91
N GLU A 230 33.66 -1.06 2.63
CA GLU A 230 34.55 -1.83 3.51
C GLU A 230 33.80 -2.55 4.64
N LEU A 231 32.82 -1.90 5.27
CA LEU A 231 32.03 -2.49 6.36
C LEU A 231 31.21 -3.68 5.85
N ASN A 232 30.55 -3.56 4.70
CA ASN A 232 29.82 -4.67 4.09
C ASN A 232 30.74 -5.86 3.78
N LEU A 233 31.92 -5.60 3.23
CA LEU A 233 32.91 -6.64 2.94
C LEU A 233 33.35 -7.37 4.21
N ARG A 234 33.64 -6.64 5.30
CA ARG A 234 33.98 -7.25 6.61
C ARG A 234 32.81 -8.06 7.19
N CYS A 235 31.59 -7.56 7.11
CA CYS A 235 30.40 -8.28 7.57
C CYS A 235 30.21 -9.60 6.82
N LEU A 236 30.38 -9.61 5.49
CA LEU A 236 30.33 -10.82 4.67
C LEU A 236 31.49 -11.77 5.00
N GLY A 237 32.72 -11.26 5.11
CA GLY A 237 33.89 -12.07 5.46
C GLY A 237 33.73 -12.80 6.80
N ARG A 238 33.12 -12.14 7.80
CA ARG A 238 32.80 -12.76 9.10
C ARG A 238 31.79 -13.89 8.95
N ALA A 239 30.69 -13.64 8.25
CA ALA A 239 29.67 -14.66 8.00
C ALA A 239 30.23 -15.85 7.22
N TYR A 240 31.07 -15.58 6.20
CA TYR A 240 31.70 -16.62 5.40
C TYR A 240 32.65 -17.48 6.23
N LYS A 241 33.52 -16.85 7.03
CA LYS A 241 34.42 -17.57 7.95
C LYS A 241 33.66 -18.52 8.89
N GLU A 242 32.57 -18.06 9.48
CA GLU A 242 31.77 -18.89 10.38
C GLU A 242 31.09 -20.06 9.64
N ALA A 243 30.59 -19.82 8.43
CA ALA A 243 30.01 -20.86 7.59
C ALA A 243 31.07 -21.94 7.23
N LEU A 244 32.28 -21.51 6.87
CA LEU A 244 33.41 -22.41 6.62
C LEU A 244 33.77 -23.22 7.87
N GLN A 245 33.86 -22.58 9.04
CA GLN A 245 34.12 -23.27 10.31
C GLN A 245 33.04 -24.30 10.65
N ASN A 246 31.76 -23.98 10.41
CA ASN A 246 30.66 -24.92 10.60
C ASN A 246 30.76 -26.10 9.62
N ALA A 247 31.10 -25.83 8.34
CA ALA A 247 31.33 -26.87 7.36
C ALA A 247 32.48 -27.80 7.77
N SER A 248 33.62 -27.25 8.24
CA SER A 248 34.76 -28.03 8.74
C SER A 248 34.45 -28.92 9.94
N ARG A 249 33.40 -28.60 10.72
CA ARG A 249 32.97 -29.40 11.89
C ARG A 249 32.02 -30.53 11.53
N LEU A 250 31.51 -30.60 10.29
CA LEU A 250 30.62 -31.68 9.88
C LEU A 250 31.34 -33.03 9.88
N HIS A 251 30.70 -34.03 10.49
CA HIS A 251 31.22 -35.39 10.49
C HIS A 251 31.26 -35.94 9.06
N GLY A 252 32.47 -36.21 8.54
CA GLY A 252 32.70 -36.68 7.18
C GLY A 252 33.43 -35.70 6.27
N VAL A 253 33.68 -34.46 6.74
CA VAL A 253 34.63 -33.54 6.09
C VAL A 253 36.05 -33.89 6.53
N SER A 254 37.01 -33.83 5.60
CA SER A 254 38.41 -34.10 5.92
C SER A 254 38.97 -32.99 6.85
N PRO A 255 39.60 -33.33 7.99
CA PRO A 255 40.26 -32.34 8.85
C PRO A 255 41.40 -31.59 8.17
N SER A 256 41.93 -32.10 7.06
CA SER A 256 43.01 -31.52 6.27
C SER A 256 42.54 -31.11 4.86
N ASP A 257 41.27 -30.73 4.70
CA ASP A 257 40.79 -30.21 3.43
C ASP A 257 41.47 -28.87 3.09
N GLU A 258 42.39 -28.90 2.14
CA GLU A 258 43.21 -27.75 1.73
C GLU A 258 42.37 -26.60 1.16
N PHE A 259 41.20 -26.87 0.59
CA PHE A 259 40.34 -25.85 -0.01
C PHE A 259 39.55 -25.10 1.04
N LEU A 260 39.04 -25.81 2.05
CA LEU A 260 38.47 -25.17 3.24
C LEU A 260 39.53 -24.33 3.98
N ALA A 261 40.76 -24.82 4.10
CA ALA A 261 41.85 -24.06 4.71
C ALA A 261 42.19 -22.78 3.93
N MET A 262 42.26 -22.87 2.59
CA MET A 262 42.50 -21.73 1.70
C MET A 262 41.39 -20.67 1.82
N GLU A 263 40.12 -21.07 1.81
CA GLU A 263 39.00 -20.12 1.95
C GLU A 263 38.90 -19.53 3.36
N LEU A 264 39.29 -20.28 4.41
CA LEU A 264 39.40 -19.73 5.76
C LEU A 264 40.47 -18.64 5.85
N GLU A 265 41.63 -18.86 5.21
CA GLU A 265 42.68 -17.85 5.11
C GLU A 265 42.21 -16.62 4.31
N PHE A 266 41.51 -16.83 3.20
CA PHE A 266 40.91 -15.75 2.42
C PHE A 266 39.94 -14.90 3.26
N ALA A 267 39.02 -15.54 3.99
CA ALA A 267 38.11 -14.83 4.89
C ALA A 267 38.85 -14.09 6.01
N ASP A 268 39.93 -14.66 6.55
CA ASP A 268 40.79 -13.99 7.55
C ASP A 268 41.53 -12.79 6.98
N ARG A 269 41.99 -12.85 5.72
CA ARG A 269 42.63 -11.72 5.04
C ARG A 269 41.67 -10.55 4.89
N ILE A 270 40.40 -10.80 4.57
CA ILE A 270 39.34 -9.76 4.57
C ILE A 270 39.21 -9.13 5.95
N LEU A 271 39.07 -9.93 7.00
CA LEU A 271 38.84 -9.45 8.37
C LEU A 271 40.02 -8.67 8.95
N ARG A 272 41.25 -8.97 8.51
CA ARG A 272 42.47 -8.24 8.91
C ARG A 272 42.74 -6.99 8.06
N GLY A 273 41.89 -6.69 7.07
CA GLY A 273 42.09 -5.56 6.16
C GLY A 273 43.19 -5.77 5.11
N GLY A 274 43.58 -7.03 4.86
CA GLY A 274 44.54 -7.39 3.80
C GLY A 274 43.91 -7.45 2.40
N LEU A 275 42.59 -7.28 2.31
CA LEU A 275 41.81 -7.07 1.09
C LEU A 275 40.80 -5.95 1.36
N SER A 276 40.73 -4.96 0.47
CA SER A 276 39.81 -3.83 0.55
C SER A 276 38.64 -3.98 -0.43
N ALA A 277 37.59 -3.17 -0.28
CA ALA A 277 36.47 -3.15 -1.22
C ALA A 277 36.86 -2.66 -2.62
N LYS A 278 38.01 -1.98 -2.73
CA LYS A 278 38.62 -1.57 -4.01
C LYS A 278 39.21 -2.75 -4.77
N ASP A 279 39.72 -3.74 -4.04
CA ASP A 279 40.30 -4.96 -4.63
C ASP A 279 39.18 -5.94 -5.04
N LEU A 280 38.21 -6.14 -4.14
CA LEU A 280 37.13 -7.09 -4.31
C LEU A 280 35.87 -6.62 -3.57
N SER A 281 34.77 -6.42 -4.31
CA SER A 281 33.49 -6.04 -3.72
C SER A 281 32.86 -7.18 -2.94
N ASP A 282 31.99 -6.86 -1.99
CA ASP A 282 31.24 -7.84 -1.24
C ASP A 282 30.29 -8.67 -2.13
N ALA A 283 29.80 -8.09 -3.23
CA ALA A 283 29.02 -8.81 -4.24
C ALA A 283 29.86 -9.86 -4.98
N GLU A 284 31.12 -9.56 -5.33
CA GLU A 284 32.04 -10.52 -5.95
C GLU A 284 32.37 -11.66 -4.98
N VAL A 285 32.63 -11.34 -3.69
CA VAL A 285 32.86 -12.35 -2.64
C VAL A 285 31.63 -13.24 -2.42
N GLU A 286 30.43 -12.67 -2.47
CA GLU A 286 29.18 -13.43 -2.36
C GLU A 286 29.06 -14.47 -3.50
N VAL A 287 29.38 -14.08 -4.73
CA VAL A 287 29.39 -14.99 -5.89
C VAL A 287 30.45 -16.09 -5.72
N GLN A 288 31.67 -15.75 -5.29
CA GLN A 288 32.72 -16.72 -4.98
C GLN A 288 32.25 -17.72 -3.91
N THR A 289 31.62 -17.21 -2.84
CA THR A 289 31.11 -18.04 -1.73
C THR A 289 30.06 -19.03 -2.23
N TYR A 290 29.14 -18.62 -3.10
CA TYR A 290 28.14 -19.50 -3.70
C TYR A 290 28.79 -20.64 -4.50
N TYR A 291 29.73 -20.31 -5.39
CA TYR A 291 30.41 -21.32 -6.20
C TYR A 291 31.25 -22.26 -5.35
N PHE A 292 31.92 -21.74 -4.32
CA PHE A 292 32.67 -22.56 -3.38
C PHE A 292 31.78 -23.58 -2.66
N PHE A 293 30.64 -23.15 -2.08
CA PHE A 293 29.72 -24.09 -1.41
C PHE A 293 29.10 -25.09 -2.39
N SER A 294 28.83 -24.68 -3.64
CA SER A 294 28.37 -25.59 -4.69
C SER A 294 29.42 -26.66 -5.02
N ASP A 295 30.68 -26.27 -5.16
CA ASP A 295 31.79 -27.21 -5.37
C ASP A 295 31.98 -28.11 -4.14
N LEU A 296 31.94 -27.57 -2.92
CA LEU A 296 32.03 -28.32 -1.68
C LEU A 296 30.93 -29.38 -1.56
N THR A 297 29.69 -29.07 -1.96
CA THR A 297 28.59 -30.06 -2.00
C THR A 297 28.81 -31.16 -3.03
N SER A 298 29.59 -30.88 -4.09
CA SER A 298 29.94 -31.86 -5.13
C SER A 298 31.05 -32.79 -4.65
N ARG A 299 32.01 -32.27 -3.86
CA ARG A 299 33.09 -33.03 -3.24
C ARG A 299 32.64 -33.89 -2.07
N TYR A 300 31.62 -33.45 -1.33
CA TYR A 300 31.02 -34.18 -0.22
C TYR A 300 29.54 -34.52 -0.49
N PRO A 301 29.20 -35.44 -1.42
CA PRO A 301 27.81 -35.71 -1.80
C PRO A 301 26.91 -36.15 -0.65
N ARG A 302 27.45 -36.88 0.34
CA ARG A 302 26.71 -37.33 1.52
C ARG A 302 26.35 -36.19 2.48
N LEU A 303 27.01 -35.05 2.36
CA LEU A 303 26.81 -33.85 3.18
C LEU A 303 26.12 -32.73 2.40
N ARG A 304 25.53 -33.03 1.24
CA ARG A 304 24.86 -32.04 0.38
C ARG A 304 23.84 -31.19 1.15
N ASP A 305 22.94 -31.83 1.90
CA ASP A 305 21.87 -31.10 2.59
C ASP A 305 22.40 -30.26 3.76
N PRO A 306 23.26 -30.78 4.67
CA PRO A 306 23.91 -29.97 5.70
C PRO A 306 24.72 -28.79 5.16
N LEU A 307 25.51 -28.99 4.09
CA LEU A 307 26.30 -27.92 3.48
C LEU A 307 25.43 -26.83 2.84
N ARG A 308 24.32 -27.23 2.20
CA ARG A 308 23.31 -26.29 1.70
C ARG A 308 22.64 -25.53 2.83
N GLU A 309 22.34 -26.20 3.94
CA GLU A 309 21.75 -25.56 5.12
C GLU A 309 22.70 -24.50 5.72
N ILE A 310 23.99 -24.82 5.87
CA ILE A 310 25.02 -23.88 6.32
C ILE A 310 25.11 -22.66 5.40
N TYR A 311 25.18 -22.87 4.09
CA TYR A 311 25.19 -21.77 3.11
C TYR A 311 23.93 -20.91 3.22
N ASN A 312 22.74 -21.54 3.26
CA ASN A 312 21.47 -20.82 3.35
C ASN A 312 21.35 -20.03 4.66
N GLU A 313 21.84 -20.59 5.78
CA GLU A 313 21.88 -19.91 7.08
C GLU A 313 22.82 -18.70 7.04
N MET A 314 24.01 -18.84 6.45
CA MET A 314 24.95 -17.73 6.26
C MET A 314 24.31 -16.58 5.46
N ILE A 315 23.67 -16.88 4.32
CA ILE A 315 22.99 -15.86 3.50
C ILE A 315 21.84 -15.20 4.28
N ALA A 316 21.07 -15.98 5.05
CA ALA A 316 19.92 -15.49 5.81
C ALA A 316 20.29 -14.64 7.04
N THR A 317 21.48 -14.83 7.60
CA THR A 317 21.92 -14.21 8.88
C THR A 317 23.06 -13.21 8.72
N ARG A 318 23.72 -13.14 7.55
CA ARG A 318 24.78 -12.14 7.33
C ARG A 318 24.24 -10.71 7.49
N ILE A 319 25.08 -9.84 8.03
CA ILE A 319 24.78 -8.41 8.14
C ILE A 319 25.01 -7.74 6.78
N GLU A 320 24.03 -6.96 6.33
CA GLU A 320 24.16 -6.08 5.17
C GLU A 320 23.83 -4.66 5.60
N VAL A 321 24.69 -3.73 5.22
CA VAL A 321 24.56 -2.31 5.51
C VAL A 321 24.15 -1.62 4.22
N ALA A 322 22.86 -1.33 4.07
CA ALA A 322 22.31 -0.68 2.89
C ALA A 322 22.12 0.82 3.14
N ASN A 323 22.62 1.68 2.25
CA ASN A 323 22.47 3.13 2.37
C ASN A 323 21.70 3.74 1.20
N HIS A 324 20.96 4.80 1.50
CA HIS A 324 20.41 5.73 0.52
C HIS A 324 20.48 7.14 1.12
N MET A 325 20.58 8.17 0.29
CA MET A 325 20.89 9.52 0.76
C MET A 325 19.90 10.55 0.21
N HIS A 326 19.45 11.47 1.07
CA HIS A 326 19.03 12.80 0.64
C HIS A 326 20.31 13.59 0.34
N ALA A 327 20.88 13.30 -0.83
CA ALA A 327 22.24 13.63 -1.19
C ALA A 327 22.54 15.12 -1.16
N GLY A 328 21.54 15.97 -1.42
CA GLY A 328 21.68 17.43 -1.31
C GLY A 328 21.97 17.94 0.10
N ASP A 329 21.57 17.22 1.14
CA ASP A 329 21.75 17.63 2.54
C ASP A 329 22.84 16.83 3.28
N GLY A 330 23.52 15.91 2.58
CA GLY A 330 24.42 14.94 3.21
C GLY A 330 23.70 14.00 4.19
N ASN A 331 22.37 13.92 4.16
CA ASN A 331 21.61 13.07 5.07
C ASN A 331 21.50 11.65 4.52
N CYS A 332 22.24 10.71 5.12
CA CYS A 332 22.38 9.33 4.73
C CYS A 332 21.59 8.40 5.66
N HIS A 333 20.67 7.64 5.07
CA HIS A 333 19.87 6.63 5.74
C HIS A 333 20.56 5.27 5.63
N VAL A 334 21.21 4.86 6.71
CA VAL A 334 21.88 3.55 6.84
C VAL A 334 20.92 2.54 7.44
N ASN A 335 20.59 1.51 6.66
CA ASN A 335 19.59 0.51 6.96
C ASN A 335 20.22 -0.86 7.05
N ILE A 336 20.05 -1.53 8.18
CA ILE A 336 20.60 -2.86 8.44
C ILE A 336 19.44 -3.83 8.64
N PRO A 337 19.03 -4.59 7.60
CA PRO A 337 17.99 -5.60 7.72
C PRO A 337 18.43 -6.70 8.69
N VAL A 338 17.59 -7.00 9.69
CA VAL A 338 17.88 -8.01 10.72
C VAL A 338 16.66 -8.82 11.10
N ASN A 339 16.88 -10.09 11.43
CA ASN A 339 15.85 -10.92 12.04
C ASN A 339 15.77 -10.59 13.53
N SER A 340 14.70 -9.92 13.97
CA SER A 340 14.54 -9.46 15.37
C SER A 340 14.55 -10.59 16.41
N ASN A 341 14.52 -11.85 15.97
CA ASN A 341 14.52 -13.04 16.79
C ASN A 341 15.85 -13.80 16.82
N ASP A 342 16.83 -13.33 16.06
CA ASP A 342 18.18 -13.84 16.08
C ASP A 342 19.01 -12.86 16.91
N GLN A 343 19.26 -13.25 18.16
CA GLN A 343 19.98 -12.42 19.13
C GLN A 343 21.40 -12.15 18.67
N GLU A 344 22.05 -13.12 18.03
CA GLU A 344 23.42 -12.96 17.54
C GLU A 344 23.46 -12.04 16.32
N MET A 345 22.51 -12.19 15.39
CA MET A 345 22.36 -11.25 14.26
C MET A 345 22.03 -9.84 14.75
N MET A 346 21.13 -9.68 15.73
CA MET A 346 20.82 -8.39 16.34
C MET A 346 22.06 -7.76 16.98
N ARG A 347 22.82 -8.53 17.75
CA ARG A 347 24.07 -8.09 18.38
C ARG A 347 25.07 -7.59 17.33
N ARG A 348 25.32 -8.36 16.27
CA ARG A 348 26.24 -7.98 15.17
C ARG A 348 25.77 -6.76 14.38
N ALA A 349 24.45 -6.63 14.20
CA ALA A 349 23.90 -5.47 13.53
C ALA A 349 24.02 -4.20 14.38
N MET A 350 23.89 -4.31 15.70
CA MET A 350 24.18 -3.22 16.62
C MET A 350 25.67 -2.86 16.59
N GLU A 351 26.58 -3.85 16.58
CA GLU A 351 28.02 -3.59 16.39
C GLU A 351 28.30 -2.79 15.09
N ALA A 352 27.68 -3.20 13.97
CA ALA A 352 27.82 -2.49 12.70
C ALA A 352 27.23 -1.07 12.74
N ALA A 353 26.10 -0.86 13.43
CA ALA A 353 25.53 0.47 13.63
C ALA A 353 26.44 1.37 14.49
N ASP A 354 27.04 0.82 15.55
CA ASP A 354 28.00 1.53 16.41
C ASP A 354 29.25 1.96 15.62
N GLU A 355 29.76 1.10 14.73
CA GLU A 355 30.87 1.44 13.82
C GLU A 355 30.47 2.58 12.86
N VAL A 356 29.25 2.56 12.31
CA VAL A 356 28.72 3.64 11.46
C VAL A 356 28.66 4.96 12.24
N PHE A 357 28.09 4.97 13.45
CA PHE A 357 28.02 6.18 14.26
C PHE A 357 29.40 6.71 14.64
N THR A 358 30.32 5.81 15.01
CA THR A 358 31.71 6.19 15.32
C THR A 358 32.37 6.85 14.12
N LYS A 359 32.19 6.29 12.91
CA LYS A 359 32.71 6.90 11.68
C LYS A 359 32.08 8.26 11.41
N VAL A 360 30.76 8.38 11.49
CA VAL A 360 30.02 9.66 11.31
C VAL A 360 30.58 10.75 12.22
N MET A 361 30.74 10.43 13.52
CA MET A 361 31.26 11.40 14.49
C MET A 361 32.71 11.77 14.20
N SER A 362 33.55 10.82 13.76
CA SER A 362 34.94 11.12 13.37
C SER A 362 35.05 12.03 12.15
N LEU A 363 34.02 12.05 11.30
CA LEU A 363 33.91 12.90 10.11
C LEU A 363 33.26 14.26 10.39
N GLY A 364 32.96 14.59 11.65
CA GLY A 364 32.26 15.84 12.00
C GLY A 364 30.76 15.84 11.66
N GLY A 365 30.17 14.65 11.45
CA GLY A 365 28.76 14.47 11.17
C GLY A 365 27.84 14.51 12.40
N ALA A 366 26.56 14.21 12.19
CA ALA A 366 25.56 14.08 13.24
C ALA A 366 24.84 12.73 13.20
N VAL A 367 24.53 12.17 14.37
CA VAL A 367 23.85 10.87 14.52
C VAL A 367 22.37 10.89 14.13
N SER A 368 21.78 12.08 13.92
CA SER A 368 20.39 12.22 13.52
C SER A 368 20.15 13.43 12.62
N GLY A 369 19.68 13.19 11.40
CA GLY A 369 19.25 14.22 10.46
C GLY A 369 17.77 14.60 10.57
N GLU A 370 16.88 13.63 10.70
CA GLU A 370 15.43 13.80 10.59
C GLU A 370 14.64 13.00 11.64
N HIS A 371 14.98 11.72 11.87
CA HIS A 371 14.16 10.78 12.64
C HIS A 371 14.13 11.03 14.16
N GLY A 372 14.97 11.96 14.65
CA GLY A 372 15.13 12.25 16.06
C GLY A 372 16.06 11.29 16.79
N ILE A 373 16.17 11.50 18.10
CA ILE A 373 17.08 10.76 18.99
C ILE A 373 16.31 9.63 19.71
N GLY A 374 15.10 9.94 20.17
CA GLY A 374 14.22 8.99 20.83
C GLY A 374 14.87 8.24 21.99
N ILE A 375 14.70 6.92 21.99
CA ILE A 375 15.27 6.00 22.98
C ILE A 375 16.43 5.17 22.41
N THR A 376 16.58 5.12 21.09
CA THR A 376 17.55 4.26 20.42
C THR A 376 18.90 4.94 20.23
N LYS A 377 18.90 6.25 19.89
CA LYS A 377 20.13 7.01 19.62
C LYS A 377 20.61 7.81 20.83
N ILE A 378 19.87 7.79 21.94
CA ILE A 378 20.17 8.59 23.14
C ILE A 378 21.53 8.23 23.77
N ALA A 379 22.01 7.00 23.55
CA ALA A 379 23.32 6.55 24.00
C ALA A 379 24.47 7.43 23.44
N PHE A 380 24.32 7.92 22.20
CA PHE A 380 25.30 8.72 21.49
C PHE A 380 25.18 10.23 21.74
N LEU A 381 24.15 10.67 22.47
CA LEU A 381 24.01 12.07 22.84
C LEU A 381 24.91 12.41 24.04
N GLU A 382 25.54 13.57 23.99
CA GLU A 382 26.35 14.10 25.09
C GLU A 382 25.50 14.30 26.35
N GLU A 383 26.02 13.91 27.52
CA GLU A 383 25.27 14.02 28.78
C GLU A 383 24.90 15.48 29.10
N ALA A 384 25.69 16.46 28.65
CA ALA A 384 25.35 17.88 28.80
C ALA A 384 24.02 18.25 28.11
N LYS A 385 23.80 17.76 26.87
CA LYS A 385 22.56 17.97 26.11
C LYS A 385 21.37 17.28 26.78
N ILE A 386 21.58 16.05 27.27
CA ILE A 386 20.58 15.29 28.03
C ILE A 386 20.20 16.04 29.32
N ALA A 387 21.19 16.50 30.08
CA ALA A 387 20.98 17.22 31.34
C ALA A 387 20.26 18.56 31.13
N ALA A 388 20.57 19.29 30.06
CA ALA A 388 19.87 20.53 29.69
C ALA A 388 18.38 20.26 29.42
N LEU A 389 18.07 19.24 28.61
CA LEU A 389 16.68 18.87 28.35
C LEU A 389 15.98 18.35 29.61
N ARG A 390 16.67 17.59 30.46
CA ARG A 390 16.13 17.07 31.73
C ARG A 390 15.70 18.21 32.67
N ARG A 391 16.51 19.27 32.78
CA ARG A 391 16.16 20.47 33.57
C ARG A 391 14.96 21.20 32.98
N TYR A 392 14.95 21.42 31.66
CA TYR A 392 13.81 22.03 30.97
C TYR A 392 12.52 21.23 31.19
N LYS A 393 12.56 19.91 30.96
CA LYS A 393 11.41 19.02 31.14
C LYS A 393 10.88 19.06 32.57
N ALA A 394 11.75 19.09 33.59
CA ALA A 394 11.32 19.17 34.98
C ALA A 394 10.56 20.46 35.31
N ALA A 395 10.86 21.56 34.61
CA ALA A 395 10.17 22.84 34.77
C ALA A 395 8.78 22.84 34.08
N VAL A 396 8.70 22.33 32.84
CA VAL A 396 7.46 22.40 32.03
C VAL A 396 6.52 21.20 32.23
N ASP A 397 7.04 20.06 32.68
CA ASP A 397 6.29 18.84 32.99
C ASP A 397 6.70 18.28 34.37
N PRO A 398 6.38 18.98 35.47
CA PRO A 398 6.80 18.60 36.83
C PRO A 398 6.18 17.26 37.30
N LYS A 399 5.09 16.82 36.68
CA LYS A 399 4.45 15.52 36.96
C LYS A 399 5.00 14.38 36.08
N ASN A 400 5.91 14.68 35.15
CA ASN A 400 6.52 13.74 34.22
C ASN A 400 5.50 12.88 33.45
N ILE A 401 4.44 13.51 32.93
CA ILE A 401 3.36 12.84 32.21
C ILE A 401 3.63 12.69 30.71
N PHE A 402 4.43 13.57 30.10
CA PHE A 402 4.66 13.59 28.67
C PHE A 402 5.87 12.73 28.30
N ASN A 403 5.65 11.56 27.68
CA ASN A 403 6.70 10.60 27.27
C ASN A 403 7.78 10.36 28.36
N PRO A 404 7.40 9.81 29.53
CA PRO A 404 8.33 9.59 30.63
C PRO A 404 9.55 8.75 30.21
N GLY A 405 10.74 9.16 30.68
CA GLY A 405 12.00 8.46 30.44
C GLY A 405 12.62 8.66 29.05
N LYS A 406 11.90 9.23 28.09
CA LYS A 406 12.41 9.51 26.74
C LYS A 406 13.33 10.74 26.73
N LEU A 407 14.44 10.71 25.98
CA LEU A 407 15.44 11.78 25.83
C LEU A 407 16.17 12.27 27.10
N VAL A 408 15.75 11.87 28.30
CA VAL A 408 16.29 12.38 29.57
C VAL A 408 17.22 11.40 30.30
N LYS A 409 17.40 10.19 29.77
CA LYS A 409 18.34 9.18 30.28
C LYS A 409 18.75 8.22 29.16
N LYS A 410 19.90 7.57 29.32
CA LYS A 410 20.45 6.63 28.35
C LYS A 410 19.87 5.22 28.47
N THR A 411 19.41 4.84 29.66
CA THR A 411 18.86 3.51 29.95
C THR A 411 17.34 3.51 29.90
N LEU A 412 16.76 2.46 29.33
CA LEU A 412 15.31 2.24 29.32
C LEU A 412 14.85 1.54 30.59
N ASP A 413 13.67 1.88 31.10
CA ASP A 413 13.07 1.21 32.26
C ASP A 413 12.56 -0.20 31.93
N VAL A 414 12.31 -0.47 30.65
CA VAL A 414 11.77 -1.74 30.16
C VAL A 414 12.57 -2.19 28.96
N GLU A 415 12.95 -3.46 28.93
CA GLU A 415 13.56 -4.07 27.75
C GLU A 415 12.51 -4.20 26.62
N PRO A 416 12.78 -3.66 25.42
CA PRO A 416 11.86 -3.79 24.29
C PRO A 416 11.68 -5.26 23.87
N TYR A 417 10.45 -5.77 23.94
CA TYR A 417 10.10 -7.09 23.42
C TYR A 417 9.55 -7.01 21.99
N THR A 418 10.03 -7.86 21.08
CA THR A 418 9.46 -8.06 19.75
C THR A 418 9.27 -9.56 19.50
N PHE A 419 8.03 -9.99 19.27
CA PHE A 419 7.71 -11.38 18.93
C PHE A 419 8.26 -11.77 17.56
N SER A 420 8.48 -13.07 17.35
CA SER A 420 9.13 -13.60 16.14
C SER A 420 8.15 -14.30 15.22
N PHE A 421 7.95 -13.74 14.02
CA PHE A 421 7.21 -14.42 12.96
C PHE A 421 7.89 -15.72 12.54
N ASN A 422 9.21 -15.71 12.33
CA ASN A 422 9.96 -16.89 11.88
C ASN A 422 9.91 -18.05 12.88
N ARG A 423 10.06 -17.76 14.18
CA ARG A 423 9.95 -18.76 15.24
C ARG A 423 8.52 -19.27 15.36
N LEU A 424 7.52 -18.39 15.37
CA LEU A 424 6.12 -18.79 15.43
C LEU A 424 5.74 -19.68 14.24
N ILE A 425 6.16 -19.32 13.02
CA ILE A 425 5.98 -20.15 11.83
C ILE A 425 6.64 -21.52 12.00
N ARG A 426 7.89 -21.57 12.51
CA ARG A 426 8.62 -22.82 12.76
C ARG A 426 7.93 -23.69 13.80
N ASP A 427 7.41 -23.10 14.87
CA ASP A 427 6.72 -23.81 15.94
C ASP A 427 5.38 -24.35 15.43
N ILE A 428 4.59 -23.54 14.72
CA ILE A 428 3.35 -23.98 14.05
C ILE A 428 3.63 -25.13 13.05
N LYS A 429 4.71 -25.06 12.27
CA LYS A 429 5.10 -26.13 11.32
C LYS A 429 5.30 -27.48 11.99
N LYS A 430 5.83 -27.50 13.21
CA LYS A 430 6.06 -28.73 14.01
C LYS A 430 4.78 -29.32 14.60
N THR A 431 3.66 -28.61 14.53
CA THR A 431 2.38 -29.09 15.06
C THR A 431 1.58 -29.90 14.03
N ALA A 432 0.60 -30.66 14.54
CA ALA A 432 -0.39 -31.39 13.75
C ALA A 432 -1.71 -30.60 13.58
N LEU A 433 -1.68 -29.27 13.74
CA LEU A 433 -2.88 -28.43 13.61
C LEU A 433 -3.46 -28.53 12.18
N PRO A 434 -4.76 -28.81 12.01
CA PRO A 434 -5.40 -28.91 10.68
C PRO A 434 -5.24 -27.62 9.85
N GLU A 435 -5.25 -26.46 10.50
CA GLU A 435 -5.20 -25.16 9.84
C GLU A 435 -3.79 -24.56 9.78
N LYS A 436 -2.73 -25.33 10.09
CA LYS A 436 -1.35 -24.81 10.19
C LYS A 436 -0.89 -24.10 8.92
N ASP A 437 -1.20 -24.63 7.75
CA ASP A 437 -0.76 -24.06 6.48
C ASP A 437 -1.39 -22.69 6.23
N ARG A 438 -2.65 -22.52 6.64
CA ARG A 438 -3.33 -21.22 6.60
C ARG A 438 -2.65 -20.22 7.53
N LEU A 439 -2.39 -20.60 8.78
CA LEU A 439 -1.71 -19.73 9.74
C LEU A 439 -0.30 -19.35 9.28
N ILE A 440 0.46 -20.31 8.74
CA ILE A 440 1.81 -20.08 8.21
C ILE A 440 1.77 -19.13 7.02
N ALA A 441 0.90 -19.37 6.04
CA ALA A 441 0.78 -18.51 4.86
C ALA A 441 0.47 -17.05 5.25
N MET A 442 -0.38 -16.88 6.26
CA MET A 442 -0.75 -15.57 6.79
C MET A 442 0.37 -14.86 7.52
N LEU A 443 1.04 -15.54 8.46
CA LEU A 443 2.21 -15.01 9.16
C LEU A 443 3.31 -14.65 8.17
N ALA A 444 3.51 -15.50 7.16
CA ALA A 444 4.47 -15.26 6.09
C ALA A 444 4.12 -14.05 5.22
N ASN A 445 2.83 -13.70 5.10
CA ASN A 445 2.38 -12.51 4.39
C ASN A 445 2.61 -11.24 5.21
N ILE A 446 2.21 -11.23 6.49
CA ILE A 446 2.23 -10.02 7.33
C ILE A 446 3.61 -9.69 7.90
N GLN A 447 4.52 -10.66 8.01
CA GLN A 447 5.85 -10.45 8.61
C GLN A 447 6.62 -9.32 7.92
N PHE A 448 6.47 -9.13 6.61
CA PHE A 448 7.18 -8.09 5.85
C PHE A 448 6.76 -6.65 6.18
N CYS A 449 5.75 -6.44 7.03
CA CYS A 449 5.23 -5.12 7.36
C CYS A 449 6.31 -4.19 7.96
N THR A 450 6.74 -3.18 7.19
CA THR A 450 7.72 -2.15 7.61
C THR A 450 7.19 -1.12 8.60
N ARG A 451 5.92 -1.21 9.00
CA ARG A 451 5.27 -0.30 9.95
C ARG A 451 5.26 1.20 9.53
N CYS A 452 5.48 1.50 8.25
CA CYS A 452 5.52 2.87 7.71
C CYS A 452 4.22 3.67 7.82
N GLY A 453 3.06 3.00 7.90
CA GLY A 453 1.77 3.66 8.11
C GLY A 453 1.09 4.26 6.87
N LYS A 454 1.67 4.17 5.66
CA LYS A 454 1.02 4.60 4.39
C LYS A 454 -0.40 4.03 4.23
N CYS A 455 -0.61 2.78 4.67
CA CYS A 455 -1.91 2.13 4.64
C CYS A 455 -2.99 2.83 5.50
N LYS A 456 -2.62 3.64 6.51
CA LYS A 456 -3.56 4.35 7.38
C LYS A 456 -4.34 5.42 6.62
N GLN A 457 -3.68 6.15 5.73
CA GLN A 457 -4.27 7.26 4.97
C GLN A 457 -5.42 6.82 4.06
N VAL A 458 -5.37 5.58 3.57
CA VAL A 458 -6.33 5.05 2.60
C VAL A 458 -7.40 4.13 3.22
N CYS A 459 -7.32 3.84 4.51
CA CYS A 459 -8.20 2.85 5.14
C CYS A 459 -9.43 3.49 5.77
N PRO A 460 -10.65 3.14 5.34
CA PRO A 460 -11.88 3.73 5.88
C PRO A 460 -12.12 3.38 7.35
N MET A 461 -11.47 2.33 7.84
CA MET A 461 -11.55 1.86 9.23
C MET A 461 -10.66 2.67 10.19
N TYR A 462 -10.06 3.77 9.71
CA TYR A 462 -9.39 4.74 10.57
C TYR A 462 -10.38 5.54 11.43
N ALA A 463 -11.56 5.88 10.90
CA ALA A 463 -12.52 6.74 11.58
C ALA A 463 -13.38 6.09 12.68
N PRO A 464 -13.81 4.81 12.58
CA PRO A 464 -14.77 4.24 13.54
C PRO A 464 -14.26 4.08 14.98
N SER A 465 -12.97 4.12 15.24
CA SER A 465 -12.43 3.86 16.58
C SER A 465 -11.28 4.80 16.89
N GLN A 466 -11.35 5.48 18.04
CA GLN A 466 -10.31 6.39 18.56
C GLN A 466 -9.04 5.65 19.04
N GLY A 467 -8.85 4.39 18.63
CA GLY A 467 -7.78 3.51 19.10
C GLY A 467 -6.92 2.97 17.96
N LEU A 468 -5.61 2.88 18.21
CA LEU A 468 -4.62 2.50 17.20
C LEU A 468 -4.78 1.06 16.68
N LEU A 469 -5.43 0.17 17.44
CA LEU A 469 -5.48 -1.29 17.20
C LEU A 469 -6.15 -1.68 15.88
N TYR A 470 -7.16 -0.92 15.44
CA TYR A 470 -7.95 -1.25 14.26
C TYR A 470 -7.40 -0.64 12.97
N HIS A 471 -6.28 0.08 13.01
CA HIS A 471 -5.65 0.59 11.81
C HIS A 471 -4.94 -0.52 11.03
N PRO A 472 -4.91 -0.50 9.69
CA PRO A 472 -4.37 -1.61 8.88
C PRO A 472 -2.93 -1.99 9.24
N ARG A 473 -2.07 -1.02 9.56
CA ARG A 473 -0.71 -1.28 10.07
C ARG A 473 -0.73 -2.06 11.37
N ASN A 474 -1.45 -1.55 12.35
CA ASN A 474 -1.48 -2.09 13.70
C ASN A 474 -2.23 -3.42 13.75
N LYS A 475 -3.25 -3.61 12.91
CA LYS A 475 -3.91 -4.90 12.69
C LYS A 475 -2.91 -6.00 12.34
N ASN A 476 -1.96 -5.74 11.44
CA ASN A 476 -0.94 -6.74 11.09
C ASN A 476 -0.09 -7.13 12.32
N ILE A 477 0.23 -6.16 13.19
CA ILE A 477 1.01 -6.41 14.42
C ILE A 477 0.17 -7.16 15.45
N SER A 478 -1.03 -6.66 15.75
CA SER A 478 -1.98 -7.29 16.67
C SER A 478 -2.34 -8.69 16.23
N LEU A 479 -2.44 -8.94 14.92
CA LEU A 479 -2.74 -10.25 14.37
C LEU A 479 -1.62 -11.25 14.65
N GLY A 480 -0.35 -10.86 14.50
CA GLY A 480 0.78 -11.72 14.85
C GLY A 480 0.75 -12.14 16.32
N ALA A 481 0.57 -11.17 17.22
CA ALA A 481 0.47 -11.43 18.65
C ALA A 481 -0.79 -12.25 19.04
N LEU A 482 -1.93 -11.99 18.41
CA LEU A 482 -3.16 -12.76 18.64
C LEU A 482 -3.02 -14.20 18.14
N ILE A 483 -2.42 -14.43 16.97
CA ILE A 483 -2.18 -15.79 16.45
C ILE A 483 -1.23 -16.54 17.39
N GLU A 484 -0.17 -15.90 17.88
CA GLU A 484 0.73 -16.49 18.87
C GLU A 484 -0.02 -16.89 20.15
N ALA A 485 -0.80 -15.98 20.72
CA ALA A 485 -1.59 -16.25 21.92
C ALA A 485 -2.63 -17.36 21.71
N ILE A 486 -3.33 -17.35 20.56
CA ILE A 486 -4.30 -18.38 20.17
C ILE A 486 -3.60 -19.74 20.08
N HIS A 487 -2.43 -19.77 19.43
CA HIS A 487 -1.63 -20.98 19.27
C HIS A 487 -1.20 -21.55 20.62
N TYR A 488 -0.61 -20.74 21.50
CA TYR A 488 -0.19 -21.19 22.82
C TYR A 488 -1.34 -21.61 23.71
N SER A 489 -2.48 -20.90 23.65
CA SER A 489 -3.69 -21.34 24.36
C SER A 489 -4.13 -22.71 23.87
N GLN A 490 -4.20 -22.91 22.56
CA GLN A 490 -4.63 -24.18 21.97
C GLN A 490 -3.68 -25.33 22.34
N LEU A 491 -2.37 -25.09 22.38
CA LEU A 491 -1.41 -26.10 22.84
C LEU A 491 -1.62 -26.50 24.31
N ARG A 492 -2.07 -25.56 25.15
CA ARG A 492 -2.28 -25.81 26.59
C ARG A 492 -3.62 -26.48 26.88
N SER A 493 -4.71 -26.05 26.24
CA SER A 493 -6.08 -26.49 26.54
C SER A 493 -6.70 -27.42 25.50
N GLY A 494 -6.03 -27.68 24.37
CA GLY A 494 -6.56 -28.43 23.23
C GLY A 494 -7.40 -27.57 22.27
N GLU A 495 -8.05 -26.52 22.79
CA GLU A 495 -8.85 -25.56 22.02
C GLU A 495 -8.37 -24.11 22.22
N PRO A 496 -8.57 -23.20 21.24
CA PRO A 496 -8.29 -21.78 21.40
C PRO A 496 -9.12 -21.14 22.53
N ASP A 497 -8.52 -20.19 23.24
CA ASP A 497 -9.25 -19.39 24.24
C ASP A 497 -10.39 -18.59 23.56
N PRO A 498 -11.65 -18.69 24.05
CA PRO A 498 -12.79 -17.99 23.46
C PRO A 498 -12.64 -16.47 23.48
N GLY A 499 -12.01 -15.90 24.51
CA GLY A 499 -11.75 -14.47 24.61
C GLY A 499 -10.76 -13.99 23.55
N LEU A 500 -9.73 -14.78 23.23
CA LEU A 500 -8.82 -14.48 22.12
C LEU A 500 -9.54 -14.54 20.76
N LEU A 501 -10.42 -15.50 20.55
CA LEU A 501 -11.25 -15.59 19.34
C LEU A 501 -12.20 -14.38 19.22
N GLU A 502 -12.77 -13.90 20.32
CA GLU A 502 -13.57 -12.69 20.33
C GLU A 502 -12.77 -11.45 19.93
N HIS A 503 -11.55 -11.30 20.44
CA HIS A 503 -10.66 -10.20 20.05
C HIS A 503 -10.31 -10.26 18.56
N LEU A 504 -10.02 -11.46 18.04
CA LEU A 504 -9.78 -11.68 16.62
C LEU A 504 -11.02 -11.33 15.78
N ARG A 505 -12.22 -11.76 16.20
CA ARG A 505 -13.49 -11.40 15.55
C ARG A 505 -13.66 -9.89 15.48
N ARG A 506 -13.51 -9.19 16.60
CA ARG A 506 -13.65 -7.72 16.65
C ARG A 506 -12.64 -7.00 15.75
N LEU A 507 -11.42 -7.52 15.64
CA LEU A 507 -10.41 -7.03 14.70
C LEU A 507 -10.85 -7.19 13.24
N MET A 508 -11.49 -8.31 12.90
CA MET A 508 -11.99 -8.63 11.55
C MET A 508 -13.27 -7.88 11.19
N GLU A 509 -14.14 -7.57 12.14
CA GLU A 509 -15.30 -6.68 11.96
C GLU A 509 -14.85 -5.26 11.60
N HIS A 510 -13.69 -4.83 12.12
CA HIS A 510 -13.05 -3.57 11.73
C HIS A 510 -12.29 -3.65 10.40
N CYS A 511 -12.55 -4.60 9.51
CA CYS A 511 -11.93 -4.66 8.19
C CYS A 511 -12.98 -4.70 7.08
N THR A 512 -12.86 -3.87 6.04
CA THR A 512 -13.77 -3.99 4.88
C THR A 512 -13.32 -5.03 3.86
N ALA A 513 -12.10 -5.56 3.99
CA ALA A 513 -11.42 -6.39 2.98
C ALA A 513 -11.32 -5.74 1.58
N CYS A 514 -11.26 -4.39 1.52
CA CYS A 514 -11.24 -3.64 0.26
C CYS A 514 -9.89 -3.62 -0.49
N GLY A 515 -8.78 -3.98 0.16
CA GLY A 515 -7.46 -4.02 -0.47
C GLY A 515 -6.76 -2.67 -0.69
N LYS A 516 -7.40 -1.52 -0.42
CA LYS A 516 -6.77 -0.18 -0.55
C LYS A 516 -5.43 -0.06 0.18
N CYS A 517 -5.36 -0.66 1.39
CA CYS A 517 -4.12 -0.72 2.17
C CYS A 517 -2.99 -1.52 1.50
N ALA A 518 -3.31 -2.60 0.78
CA ALA A 518 -2.34 -3.41 0.04
C ALA A 518 -1.80 -2.64 -1.18
N ALA A 519 -2.68 -1.91 -1.88
CA ALA A 519 -2.29 -1.05 -2.99
C ALA A 519 -1.33 0.07 -2.54
N ALA A 520 -1.61 0.73 -1.42
CA ALA A 520 -0.73 1.75 -0.81
C ALA A 520 0.56 1.17 -0.20
N CYS A 521 0.60 -0.14 0.05
CA CYS A 521 1.72 -0.76 0.76
C CYS A 521 2.93 -0.89 -0.18
N PRO A 522 4.12 -0.41 0.21
CA PRO A 522 5.32 -0.57 -0.61
C PRO A 522 5.76 -2.03 -0.73
N VAL A 523 5.56 -2.82 0.34
CA VAL A 523 5.88 -4.25 0.38
C VAL A 523 4.70 -5.16 0.01
N LYS A 524 3.56 -4.58 -0.39
CA LYS A 524 2.36 -5.26 -0.89
C LYS A 524 1.77 -6.33 0.04
N ILE A 525 1.71 -6.06 1.36
CA ILE A 525 1.01 -6.94 2.32
C ILE A 525 -0.44 -7.12 1.86
N GLN A 526 -0.89 -8.36 1.67
CA GLN A 526 -2.22 -8.68 1.19
C GLN A 526 -3.23 -8.71 2.34
N SER A 527 -3.35 -7.59 3.07
CA SER A 527 -4.20 -7.50 4.27
C SER A 527 -5.67 -7.83 4.03
N ALA A 528 -6.17 -7.68 2.79
CA ALA A 528 -7.52 -8.11 2.43
C ALA A 528 -7.65 -9.65 2.47
N GLN A 529 -6.73 -10.37 1.85
CA GLN A 529 -6.71 -11.84 1.86
C GLN A 529 -6.53 -12.38 3.28
N VAL A 530 -5.59 -11.81 4.03
CA VAL A 530 -5.37 -12.11 5.46
C VAL A 530 -6.67 -11.96 6.27
N ALA A 531 -7.47 -10.92 6.01
CA ALA A 531 -8.74 -10.74 6.69
C ALA A 531 -9.79 -11.79 6.28
N LEU A 532 -9.84 -12.20 5.01
CA LEU A 532 -10.72 -13.28 4.55
C LEU A 532 -10.35 -14.61 5.19
N ASP A 533 -9.05 -14.93 5.26
CA ASP A 533 -8.55 -16.16 5.86
C ASP A 533 -8.84 -16.22 7.36
N MET A 534 -8.72 -15.09 8.09
CA MET A 534 -9.12 -15.01 9.50
C MET A 534 -10.61 -15.15 9.72
N ARG A 535 -11.45 -14.59 8.84
CA ARG A 535 -12.89 -14.82 8.91
C ARG A 535 -13.23 -16.28 8.67
N ALA A 536 -12.55 -16.93 7.72
CA ALA A 536 -12.72 -18.35 7.50
C ALA A 536 -12.27 -19.18 8.70
N TYR A 537 -11.15 -18.83 9.33
CA TYR A 537 -10.71 -19.46 10.58
C TYR A 537 -11.75 -19.28 11.71
N LEU A 538 -12.29 -18.08 11.89
CA LEU A 538 -13.34 -17.82 12.88
C LEU A 538 -14.61 -18.62 12.61
N GLU A 539 -15.06 -18.72 11.36
CA GLU A 539 -16.24 -19.55 11.02
C GLU A 539 -15.95 -21.05 11.27
N THR A 540 -14.74 -21.56 10.99
CA THR A 540 -14.39 -22.96 11.31
C THR A 540 -14.34 -23.26 12.80
N LYS A 541 -14.15 -22.24 13.65
CA LYS A 541 -14.21 -22.34 15.11
C LYS A 541 -15.55 -21.92 15.70
N GLU A 542 -16.58 -21.74 14.85
CA GLU A 542 -17.91 -21.25 15.24
C GLU A 542 -17.89 -19.89 15.98
N ALA A 543 -16.80 -19.14 15.86
CA ALA A 543 -16.53 -17.87 16.54
C ALA A 543 -16.77 -16.65 15.62
N GLY A 544 -17.53 -16.83 14.53
CA GLY A 544 -17.88 -15.75 13.60
C GLY A 544 -18.83 -14.69 14.19
N GLY A 545 -19.48 -14.96 15.32
CA GLY A 545 -20.34 -14.03 16.06
C GLY A 545 -21.71 -13.72 15.44
N HIS A 546 -22.01 -14.29 14.27
CA HIS A 546 -23.24 -13.99 13.51
C HIS A 546 -23.97 -15.28 13.07
N PRO A 547 -24.52 -16.08 13.99
CA PRO A 547 -25.09 -17.41 13.68
C PRO A 547 -26.28 -17.34 12.73
N MET A 548 -27.12 -16.30 12.84
CA MET A 548 -28.25 -16.10 11.92
C MET A 548 -27.78 -15.78 10.49
N LYS A 549 -26.74 -14.94 10.34
CA LYS A 549 -26.09 -14.67 9.05
C LYS A 549 -25.59 -15.99 8.44
N THR A 550 -24.85 -16.79 9.20
CA THR A 550 -24.28 -18.05 8.73
C THR A 550 -25.38 -19.03 8.29
N ARG A 551 -26.46 -19.19 9.07
CA ARG A 551 -27.61 -20.03 8.69
C ARG A 551 -28.28 -19.59 7.39
N VAL A 552 -28.57 -18.29 7.26
CA VAL A 552 -29.22 -17.73 6.06
C VAL A 552 -28.34 -17.89 4.83
N LEU A 553 -27.05 -17.54 4.93
CA LEU A 553 -26.12 -17.68 3.81
C LEU A 553 -25.91 -19.14 3.43
N SER A 554 -25.82 -20.07 4.39
CA SER A 554 -25.72 -21.51 4.12
C SER A 554 -26.94 -22.02 3.37
N TYR A 555 -28.14 -21.57 3.74
CA TYR A 555 -29.35 -21.89 3.01
C TYR A 555 -29.31 -21.32 1.58
N LEU A 556 -28.94 -20.06 1.40
CA LEU A 556 -28.89 -19.42 0.07
C LEU A 556 -27.81 -20.04 -0.84
N ALA A 557 -26.66 -20.42 -0.30
CA ALA A 557 -25.52 -20.96 -1.04
C ALA A 557 -25.79 -22.34 -1.68
N LYS A 558 -26.72 -23.12 -1.11
CA LYS A 558 -27.09 -24.45 -1.64
C LYS A 558 -27.69 -24.37 -3.05
N ASP A 559 -28.51 -23.35 -3.32
CA ASP A 559 -29.06 -23.06 -4.64
C ASP A 559 -29.23 -21.54 -4.85
N PRO A 560 -28.14 -20.82 -5.18
CA PRO A 560 -28.17 -19.37 -5.36
C PRO A 560 -29.07 -18.94 -6.51
N SER A 561 -29.12 -19.72 -7.59
CA SER A 561 -29.88 -19.40 -8.80
C SER A 561 -31.39 -19.46 -8.56
N GLY A 562 -31.87 -20.39 -7.73
CA GLY A 562 -33.29 -20.47 -7.34
C GLY A 562 -33.65 -19.64 -6.11
N ARG A 563 -32.82 -19.67 -5.05
CA ARG A 563 -33.18 -19.09 -3.74
C ARG A 563 -32.94 -17.58 -3.65
N LEU A 564 -31.88 -17.04 -4.24
CA LEU A 564 -31.59 -15.60 -4.15
C LEU A 564 -32.66 -14.73 -4.84
N PRO A 565 -33.19 -15.07 -6.04
CA PRO A 565 -34.26 -14.29 -6.65
C PRO A 565 -35.53 -14.24 -5.78
N VAL A 566 -35.89 -15.36 -5.15
CA VAL A 566 -37.04 -15.44 -4.23
C VAL A 566 -36.79 -14.58 -2.99
N ALA A 567 -35.62 -14.70 -2.37
CA ALA A 567 -35.24 -13.89 -1.22
C ALA A 567 -35.21 -12.39 -1.54
N ALA A 568 -34.66 -11.99 -2.70
CA ALA A 568 -34.65 -10.61 -3.15
C ALA A 568 -36.05 -10.04 -3.36
N LYS A 569 -36.97 -10.85 -3.90
CA LYS A 569 -38.37 -10.48 -4.09
C LYS A 569 -39.11 -10.31 -2.76
N LEU A 570 -38.91 -11.23 -1.81
CA LEU A 570 -39.43 -11.11 -0.45
C LEU A 570 -38.91 -9.83 0.24
N MET A 571 -37.61 -9.53 0.11
CA MET A 571 -37.03 -8.29 0.62
C MET A 571 -37.64 -7.04 -0.03
N ALA A 572 -37.91 -7.06 -1.34
CA ALA A 572 -38.55 -5.94 -2.03
C ALA A 572 -39.98 -5.67 -1.49
N TYR A 573 -40.77 -6.73 -1.28
CA TYR A 573 -42.09 -6.60 -0.63
C TYR A 573 -41.99 -6.11 0.81
N GLY A 574 -41.04 -6.67 1.59
CA GLY A 574 -40.76 -6.25 2.96
C GLY A 574 -40.36 -4.79 3.05
N GLN A 575 -39.53 -4.29 2.13
CA GLN A 575 -39.13 -2.87 2.07
C GLN A 575 -40.30 -1.95 1.73
N ALA A 576 -41.16 -2.33 0.78
CA ALA A 576 -42.34 -1.54 0.44
C ALA A 576 -43.30 -1.41 1.63
N PHE A 577 -43.46 -2.48 2.40
CA PHE A 577 -44.24 -2.48 3.64
C PHE A 577 -43.56 -1.68 4.76
N HIS A 578 -42.27 -1.95 5.02
CA HIS A 578 -41.46 -1.28 6.04
C HIS A 578 -41.38 0.23 5.80
N GLY A 579 -41.20 0.69 4.55
CA GLY A 579 -41.18 2.11 4.20
C GLY A 579 -42.50 2.83 4.54
N ARG A 580 -43.64 2.12 4.46
CA ARG A 580 -44.96 2.64 4.85
C ARG A 580 -45.14 2.72 6.36
N VAL A 581 -44.63 1.71 7.09
CA VAL A 581 -44.77 1.61 8.56
C VAL A 581 -43.77 2.53 9.29
N MET A 582 -42.51 2.57 8.87
CA MET A 582 -41.48 3.36 9.53
C MET A 582 -41.67 4.88 9.39
N GLY A 583 -42.45 5.32 8.39
CA GLY A 583 -42.89 6.70 8.30
C GLY A 583 -43.78 7.15 9.48
N LEU A 584 -44.39 6.20 10.20
CA LEU A 584 -45.25 6.45 11.37
C LEU A 584 -44.49 6.43 12.70
N VAL A 585 -43.24 5.98 12.71
CA VAL A 585 -42.41 5.90 13.93
C VAL A 585 -41.72 7.25 14.19
N PRO A 586 -41.81 7.85 15.40
CA PRO A 586 -41.17 9.13 15.70
C PRO A 586 -39.65 9.12 15.44
N ALA A 587 -39.11 10.23 14.93
CA ALA A 587 -37.70 10.34 14.53
C ALA A 587 -36.70 10.07 15.67
N VAL A 588 -37.05 10.44 16.90
CA VAL A 588 -36.23 10.20 18.11
C VAL A 588 -36.06 8.71 18.40
N TRP A 589 -37.11 7.91 18.18
CA TRP A 589 -37.10 6.48 18.40
C TRP A 589 -36.37 5.75 17.27
N ARG A 590 -36.57 6.20 16.02
CA ARG A 590 -35.79 5.72 14.87
C ARG A 590 -34.31 6.00 15.02
N GLY A 591 -33.94 7.18 15.53
CA GLY A 591 -32.55 7.59 15.74
C GLY A 591 -31.75 6.71 16.70
N ARG A 592 -32.42 5.96 17.59
CA ARG A 592 -31.81 5.02 18.55
C ARG A 592 -31.49 3.64 17.95
N LEU A 593 -32.00 3.32 16.76
CA LEU A 593 -31.75 2.02 16.11
C LEU A 593 -30.40 2.04 15.40
N GLU A 594 -29.55 1.06 15.69
CA GLU A 594 -28.24 0.94 15.05
C GLU A 594 -28.34 0.38 13.63
N ASN A 595 -29.22 -0.58 13.37
CA ASN A 595 -29.30 -1.19 12.05
C ASN A 595 -29.87 -0.18 11.02
N PRO A 596 -29.12 0.20 9.97
CA PRO A 596 -29.55 1.20 8.99
C PRO A 596 -30.81 0.78 8.23
N VAL A 597 -31.06 -0.52 8.10
CA VAL A 597 -32.28 -1.03 7.46
C VAL A 597 -33.51 -0.70 8.30
N LEU A 598 -33.39 -0.64 9.63
CA LEU A 598 -34.49 -0.35 10.55
C LEU A 598 -34.62 1.13 10.90
N ARG A 599 -33.61 1.95 10.57
CA ARG A 599 -33.54 3.37 10.97
C ARG A 599 -34.37 4.31 10.09
N GLY A 600 -34.63 3.96 8.83
CA GLY A 600 -35.30 4.87 7.89
C GLY A 600 -35.76 4.22 6.58
N PRO A 601 -36.30 5.02 5.64
CA PRO A 601 -36.67 4.53 4.32
C PRO A 601 -35.43 4.01 3.59
N ASN A 602 -35.51 2.76 3.12
CA ASN A 602 -34.42 2.14 2.36
C ASN A 602 -34.56 2.44 0.85
N PRO A 603 -33.45 2.51 0.10
CA PRO A 603 -33.49 2.58 -1.35
C PRO A 603 -34.32 1.42 -1.92
N ALA A 604 -35.24 1.73 -2.84
CA ALA A 604 -36.20 0.76 -3.35
C ALA A 604 -35.52 -0.35 -4.18
N ILE A 605 -35.74 -1.61 -3.79
CA ILE A 605 -35.42 -2.78 -4.60
C ILE A 605 -36.53 -3.03 -5.62
N GLY A 606 -36.17 -3.32 -6.87
CA GLY A 606 -37.15 -3.60 -7.92
C GLY A 606 -37.87 -4.94 -7.70
N LEU A 607 -39.20 -4.96 -7.89
CA LEU A 607 -40.02 -6.20 -7.79
C LEU A 607 -39.75 -7.26 -8.87
N LYS A 608 -39.10 -6.86 -9.97
CA LYS A 608 -38.74 -7.74 -11.08
C LYS A 608 -37.23 -7.75 -11.30
N ASN A 609 -36.66 -8.94 -11.32
CA ASN A 609 -35.24 -9.16 -11.59
C ASN A 609 -34.93 -9.00 -13.10
N LEU A 610 -33.66 -9.02 -13.46
CA LEU A 610 -33.21 -8.81 -14.84
C LEU A 610 -33.69 -9.92 -15.78
N ALA A 611 -33.64 -11.18 -15.35
CA ALA A 611 -34.07 -12.31 -16.16
C ALA A 611 -35.56 -12.22 -16.53
N GLU A 612 -36.40 -11.85 -15.56
CA GLU A 612 -37.85 -11.63 -15.76
C GLU A 612 -38.13 -10.43 -16.67
N ARG A 613 -37.37 -9.33 -16.52
CA ARG A 613 -37.53 -8.12 -17.35
C ARG A 613 -37.12 -8.34 -18.80
N LEU A 614 -36.04 -9.08 -19.00
CA LEU A 614 -35.52 -9.42 -20.33
C LEU A 614 -36.16 -10.67 -20.92
N ARG A 615 -36.97 -11.43 -20.17
CA ARG A 615 -37.54 -12.71 -20.61
C ARG A 615 -36.47 -13.67 -21.13
N LEU A 616 -35.41 -13.88 -20.35
CA LEU A 616 -34.24 -14.68 -20.76
C LEU A 616 -34.56 -16.16 -20.98
N GLU A 617 -35.69 -16.65 -20.46
CA GLU A 617 -36.22 -17.99 -20.75
C GLU A 617 -36.51 -18.21 -22.24
N LYS A 618 -36.77 -17.12 -22.99
CA LYS A 618 -37.01 -17.15 -24.44
C LYS A 618 -35.74 -16.99 -25.29
N GLY A 619 -34.58 -16.78 -24.67
CA GLY A 619 -33.31 -16.56 -25.36
C GLY A 619 -32.39 -15.62 -24.60
N CYS A 620 -31.11 -15.98 -24.56
CA CYS A 620 -30.07 -15.28 -23.79
C CYS A 620 -28.85 -14.86 -24.63
N LEU A 621 -28.99 -14.94 -25.96
CA LEU A 621 -28.01 -14.47 -26.95
C LEU A 621 -28.62 -13.28 -27.70
N PHE A 622 -27.86 -12.19 -27.79
CA PHE A 622 -28.29 -10.95 -28.44
C PHE A 622 -27.25 -10.50 -29.46
N SER A 623 -27.65 -10.36 -30.72
CA SER A 623 -26.85 -9.76 -31.79
C SER A 623 -27.53 -8.49 -32.27
N PRO A 624 -26.87 -7.32 -32.26
CA PRO A 624 -27.44 -6.13 -32.88
C PRO A 624 -27.77 -6.40 -34.37
N PRO A 625 -28.89 -5.89 -34.91
CA PRO A 625 -29.22 -6.08 -36.33
C PRO A 625 -28.18 -5.49 -37.29
N GLU A 626 -27.45 -4.48 -36.80
CA GLU A 626 -26.41 -3.74 -37.51
C GLU A 626 -25.02 -4.38 -37.35
N ALA A 627 -24.92 -5.51 -36.62
CA ALA A 627 -23.64 -6.15 -36.34
C ALA A 627 -23.05 -6.80 -37.59
N ALA A 628 -21.75 -6.58 -37.82
CA ALA A 628 -20.99 -7.33 -38.82
C ALA A 628 -20.96 -8.84 -38.48
N ALA A 629 -20.71 -9.67 -39.49
CA ALA A 629 -20.70 -11.13 -39.33
C ALA A 629 -19.62 -11.61 -38.32
N ASP A 630 -18.54 -10.86 -38.21
CA ASP A 630 -17.39 -11.08 -37.32
C ASP A 630 -17.44 -10.24 -36.03
N ALA A 631 -18.55 -9.56 -35.74
CA ALA A 631 -18.67 -8.65 -34.60
C ALA A 631 -18.23 -9.30 -33.28
N GLU A 632 -17.50 -8.56 -32.44
CA GLU A 632 -16.98 -9.07 -31.17
C GLU A 632 -18.11 -9.61 -30.28
N THR A 633 -17.89 -10.78 -29.65
CA THR A 633 -18.84 -11.38 -28.70
C THR A 633 -18.34 -11.25 -27.28
N VAL A 634 -19.20 -10.79 -26.37
CA VAL A 634 -18.90 -10.62 -24.96
C VAL A 634 -19.85 -11.44 -24.08
N LEU A 635 -19.34 -11.95 -22.96
CA LEU A 635 -20.11 -12.60 -21.91
C LEU A 635 -20.38 -11.58 -20.80
N TYR A 636 -21.63 -11.13 -20.67
CA TYR A 636 -22.03 -10.20 -19.63
C TYR A 636 -22.49 -10.94 -18.37
N PHE A 637 -21.80 -10.72 -17.24
CA PHE A 637 -22.14 -11.23 -15.92
C PHE A 637 -22.75 -10.12 -15.04
N PRO A 638 -24.09 -10.10 -14.84
CA PRO A 638 -24.75 -8.99 -14.14
C PRO A 638 -24.51 -8.96 -12.62
N GLY A 639 -24.20 -10.11 -12.00
CA GLY A 639 -24.14 -10.26 -10.55
C GLY A 639 -25.46 -9.97 -9.83
N CYS A 640 -25.44 -9.90 -8.50
CA CYS A 640 -26.66 -9.69 -7.70
C CYS A 640 -27.17 -8.24 -7.76
N GLY A 641 -26.26 -7.27 -7.83
CA GLY A 641 -26.62 -5.84 -7.93
C GLY A 641 -27.43 -5.54 -9.20
N ALA A 642 -26.86 -5.81 -10.38
CA ALA A 642 -27.53 -5.53 -11.65
C ALA A 642 -28.53 -6.63 -12.05
N GLY A 643 -28.42 -7.84 -11.51
CA GLY A 643 -29.31 -8.95 -11.80
C GLY A 643 -30.58 -8.99 -10.93
N LEU A 644 -30.46 -8.74 -9.62
CA LEU A 644 -31.55 -8.92 -8.66
C LEU A 644 -32.07 -7.60 -8.09
N PHE A 645 -31.18 -6.75 -7.56
CA PHE A 645 -31.60 -5.61 -6.74
C PHE A 645 -31.95 -4.37 -7.58
N THR A 646 -31.18 -4.12 -8.63
CA THR A 646 -31.27 -2.92 -9.46
C THR A 646 -31.14 -3.31 -10.93
N SER A 647 -32.17 -3.98 -11.45
CA SER A 647 -32.21 -4.49 -12.83
C SER A 647 -32.10 -3.42 -13.92
N GLY A 648 -32.30 -2.14 -13.58
CA GLY A 648 -32.00 -1.01 -14.46
C GLY A 648 -30.54 -0.96 -14.91
N ILE A 649 -29.59 -1.32 -14.04
CA ILE A 649 -28.16 -1.37 -14.37
C ILE A 649 -27.89 -2.44 -15.44
N GLY A 650 -28.49 -3.63 -15.27
CA GLY A 650 -28.34 -4.73 -16.22
C GLY A 650 -28.95 -4.44 -17.58
N MET A 651 -30.10 -3.74 -17.59
CA MET A 651 -30.72 -3.26 -18.81
C MET A 651 -29.87 -2.19 -19.50
N ALA A 652 -29.31 -1.24 -18.75
CA ALA A 652 -28.46 -0.19 -19.28
C ALA A 652 -27.17 -0.76 -19.90
N ALA A 653 -26.53 -1.71 -19.22
CA ALA A 653 -25.38 -2.44 -19.75
C ALA A 653 -25.70 -3.07 -21.12
N LEU A 654 -26.83 -3.80 -21.21
CA LEU A 654 -27.23 -4.47 -22.44
C LEU A 654 -27.59 -3.48 -23.56
N ASP A 655 -28.25 -2.36 -23.24
CA ASP A 655 -28.55 -1.33 -24.24
C ASP A 655 -27.29 -0.72 -24.83
N LEU A 656 -26.35 -0.31 -23.97
CA LEU A 656 -25.10 0.33 -24.38
C LEU A 656 -24.20 -0.62 -25.16
N LEU A 657 -24.08 -1.89 -24.73
CA LEU A 657 -23.33 -2.91 -25.48
C LEU A 657 -23.94 -3.17 -26.87
N LEU A 658 -25.27 -3.26 -26.96
CA LEU A 658 -25.90 -3.45 -28.28
C LEU A 658 -25.76 -2.21 -29.18
N ARG A 659 -25.67 -1.00 -28.60
CA ARG A 659 -25.39 0.24 -29.35
C ARG A 659 -23.95 0.34 -29.81
N SER A 660 -23.00 -0.24 -29.08
CA SER A 660 -21.60 -0.31 -29.51
C SER A 660 -21.35 -1.42 -30.54
N GLY A 661 -22.39 -2.04 -31.10
CA GLY A 661 -22.29 -3.03 -32.16
C GLY A 661 -21.84 -4.43 -31.73
N VAL A 662 -21.73 -4.72 -30.43
CA VAL A 662 -21.22 -6.02 -29.95
C VAL A 662 -22.32 -7.04 -29.70
N ARG A 663 -21.98 -8.31 -29.89
CA ARG A 663 -22.85 -9.47 -29.59
C ARG A 663 -22.74 -9.82 -28.11
N VAL A 664 -23.87 -10.02 -27.44
CA VAL A 664 -23.92 -10.21 -25.99
C VAL A 664 -24.51 -11.57 -25.62
N VAL A 665 -23.76 -12.33 -24.83
CA VAL A 665 -24.19 -13.55 -24.15
C VAL A 665 -24.45 -13.22 -22.68
N ILE A 666 -25.61 -13.59 -22.16
CA ILE A 666 -25.96 -13.37 -20.74
C ILE A 666 -26.44 -14.67 -20.10
N PRO A 667 -26.12 -14.99 -18.83
CA PRO A 667 -26.69 -16.14 -18.16
C PRO A 667 -28.22 -16.11 -18.12
N PRO A 668 -28.92 -17.21 -18.46
CA PRO A 668 -30.39 -17.24 -18.53
C PRO A 668 -31.06 -17.15 -17.15
N ALA A 669 -30.31 -17.47 -16.09
CA ALA A 669 -30.72 -17.33 -14.69
C ALA A 669 -29.65 -16.57 -13.91
N HIS A 670 -29.99 -16.11 -12.70
CA HIS A 670 -29.03 -15.42 -11.84
C HIS A 670 -27.85 -16.33 -11.47
N LEU A 671 -26.63 -15.81 -11.56
CA LEU A 671 -25.42 -16.45 -11.04
C LEU A 671 -24.79 -15.58 -9.96
N CYS A 672 -24.33 -16.22 -8.89
CA CYS A 672 -23.66 -15.57 -7.78
C CYS A 672 -22.14 -15.63 -7.97
N CYS A 673 -21.46 -14.48 -7.90
CA CYS A 673 -19.99 -14.43 -7.93
C CYS A 673 -19.32 -15.00 -6.67
N GLY A 674 -20.08 -15.34 -5.63
CA GLY A 674 -19.57 -15.92 -4.39
C GLY A 674 -18.96 -14.91 -3.39
N TYR A 675 -18.69 -13.67 -3.79
CA TYR A 675 -18.04 -12.69 -2.90
C TYR A 675 -18.67 -12.56 -1.49
N PRO A 676 -20.01 -12.50 -1.33
CA PRO A 676 -20.64 -12.44 -0.01
C PRO A 676 -20.30 -13.63 0.90
N LEU A 677 -20.06 -14.82 0.33
CA LEU A 677 -19.65 -16.01 1.06
C LEU A 677 -18.18 -15.89 1.51
N ALA A 678 -17.30 -15.44 0.61
CA ALA A 678 -15.89 -15.21 0.91
C ALA A 678 -15.71 -14.19 2.05
N VAL A 679 -16.33 -13.01 1.95
CA VAL A 679 -16.23 -11.98 3.01
C VAL A 679 -16.91 -12.38 4.32
N SER A 680 -17.78 -13.39 4.30
CA SER A 680 -18.43 -13.92 5.50
C SER A 680 -17.66 -15.07 6.15
N GLY A 681 -16.50 -15.47 5.60
CA GLY A 681 -15.69 -16.59 6.10
C GLY A 681 -16.16 -17.98 5.65
N MET A 682 -17.16 -18.07 4.76
CA MET A 682 -17.77 -19.35 4.39
C MET A 682 -17.01 -20.01 3.23
N ALA A 683 -15.77 -20.41 3.49
CA ALA A 683 -14.82 -20.87 2.46
C ALA A 683 -15.34 -22.07 1.64
N GLU A 684 -15.95 -23.07 2.29
CA GLU A 684 -16.49 -24.25 1.60
C GLU A 684 -17.68 -23.90 0.70
N ALA A 685 -18.62 -23.09 1.21
CA ALA A 685 -19.76 -22.63 0.43
C ALA A 685 -19.32 -21.76 -0.76
N PHE A 686 -18.27 -20.94 -0.57
CA PHE A 686 -17.67 -20.16 -1.64
C PHE A 686 -17.06 -21.06 -2.73
N ALA A 687 -16.28 -22.07 -2.34
CA ALA A 687 -15.68 -23.02 -3.27
C ALA A 687 -16.74 -23.79 -4.09
N ALA A 688 -17.77 -24.32 -3.43
CA ALA A 688 -18.88 -25.01 -4.09
C ALA A 688 -19.65 -24.09 -5.06
N ASN A 689 -19.87 -22.82 -4.67
CA ASN A 689 -20.49 -21.83 -5.56
C ASN A 689 -19.60 -21.51 -6.78
N ARG A 690 -18.29 -21.39 -6.59
CA ARG A 690 -17.31 -21.16 -7.67
C ARG A 690 -17.38 -22.28 -8.70
N GLU A 691 -17.29 -23.53 -8.27
CA GLU A 691 -17.36 -24.70 -9.15
C GLU A 691 -18.66 -24.74 -9.97
N ARG A 692 -19.81 -24.57 -9.30
CA ARG A 692 -21.12 -24.53 -9.96
C ARG A 692 -21.21 -23.42 -11.01
N THR A 693 -20.69 -22.24 -10.68
CA THR A 693 -20.70 -21.08 -11.57
C THR A 693 -19.80 -21.32 -12.79
N LEU A 694 -18.58 -21.83 -12.59
CA LEU A 694 -17.67 -22.19 -13.69
C LEU A 694 -18.32 -23.20 -14.64
N LYS A 695 -18.90 -24.28 -14.10
CA LYS A 695 -19.63 -25.29 -14.90
C LYS A 695 -20.76 -24.67 -15.71
N THR A 696 -21.55 -23.78 -15.10
CA THR A 696 -22.69 -23.15 -15.77
C THR A 696 -22.23 -22.18 -16.87
N LEU A 697 -21.18 -21.40 -16.63
CA LEU A 697 -20.61 -20.48 -17.62
C LEU A 697 -19.97 -21.23 -18.78
N ALA A 698 -19.22 -22.31 -18.51
CA ALA A 698 -18.64 -23.16 -19.55
C ALA A 698 -19.73 -23.76 -20.46
N GLN A 699 -20.79 -24.31 -19.88
CA GLN A 699 -21.92 -24.85 -20.66
C GLN A 699 -22.63 -23.77 -21.50
N LEU A 700 -22.81 -22.57 -20.93
CA LEU A 700 -23.40 -21.44 -21.65
C LEU A 700 -22.54 -21.02 -22.84
N MET A 701 -21.23 -20.91 -22.64
CA MET A 701 -20.29 -20.55 -23.70
C MET A 701 -20.25 -21.59 -24.81
N GLU A 702 -20.29 -22.88 -24.47
CA GLU A 702 -20.33 -23.95 -25.46
C GLU A 702 -21.62 -23.89 -26.30
N THR A 703 -22.76 -23.67 -25.63
CA THR A 703 -24.05 -23.49 -26.30
C THR A 703 -24.05 -22.24 -27.19
N ALA A 704 -23.38 -21.17 -26.76
CA ALA A 704 -23.24 -19.94 -27.53
C ALA A 704 -22.36 -20.17 -28.77
N ARG A 705 -21.25 -20.89 -28.64
CA ARG A 705 -20.33 -21.24 -29.75
C ARG A 705 -21.04 -22.02 -30.84
N GLY A 706 -21.84 -23.02 -30.46
CA GLY A 706 -22.69 -23.77 -31.40
C GLY A 706 -23.70 -22.91 -32.17
N LYS A 707 -23.94 -21.67 -31.74
CA LYS A 707 -24.81 -20.68 -32.41
C LYS A 707 -24.03 -19.52 -33.04
N GLY A 708 -22.71 -19.66 -33.19
CA GLY A 708 -21.83 -18.65 -33.80
C GLY A 708 -21.40 -17.52 -32.86
N PHE A 709 -21.66 -17.62 -31.56
CA PHE A 709 -21.24 -16.65 -30.54
C PHE A 709 -20.00 -17.19 -29.81
N SER A 710 -18.85 -16.55 -29.98
CA SER A 710 -17.58 -16.97 -29.36
C SER A 710 -17.08 -15.89 -28.39
N PRO A 711 -17.50 -15.90 -27.12
CA PRO A 711 -17.13 -14.84 -26.18
C PRO A 711 -15.62 -14.83 -25.90
N THR A 712 -14.97 -13.70 -26.14
CA THR A 712 -13.54 -13.48 -25.83
C THR A 712 -13.35 -12.72 -24.51
N MET A 713 -14.39 -12.02 -24.05
CA MET A 713 -14.31 -11.14 -22.88
C MET A 713 -15.49 -11.33 -21.91
N LEU A 714 -15.18 -11.38 -20.62
CA LEU A 714 -16.13 -11.33 -19.50
C LEU A 714 -16.32 -9.88 -19.04
N LEU A 715 -17.55 -9.40 -19.08
CA LEU A 715 -17.91 -8.06 -18.63
C LEU A 715 -18.72 -8.09 -17.33
N THR A 716 -18.42 -7.19 -16.41
CA THR A 716 -19.16 -7.00 -15.15
C THR A 716 -19.60 -5.54 -14.98
N SER A 717 -20.63 -5.31 -14.15
CA SER A 717 -21.12 -3.96 -13.80
C SER A 717 -20.91 -3.63 -12.32
N CYS A 718 -19.91 -4.26 -11.71
CA CYS A 718 -19.67 -4.19 -10.27
C CYS A 718 -18.24 -4.62 -9.96
N GLY A 719 -17.43 -3.71 -9.42
CA GLY A 719 -16.05 -3.99 -9.00
C GLY A 719 -15.91 -5.17 -8.04
N THR A 720 -16.91 -5.42 -7.18
CA THR A 720 -16.93 -6.59 -6.29
C THR A 720 -17.09 -7.91 -7.05
N CYS A 721 -17.94 -7.95 -8.09
CA CYS A 721 -18.06 -9.14 -8.92
C CYS A 721 -16.80 -9.36 -9.75
N ARG A 722 -16.20 -8.28 -10.29
CA ARG A 722 -14.90 -8.33 -10.98
C ARG A 722 -13.83 -8.97 -10.08
N GLU A 723 -13.72 -8.49 -8.85
CA GLU A 723 -12.75 -8.98 -7.87
C GLU A 723 -12.92 -10.47 -7.59
N ALA A 724 -14.14 -10.92 -7.28
CA ALA A 724 -14.40 -12.34 -7.03
C ALA A 724 -14.13 -13.21 -8.25
N LEU A 725 -14.56 -12.75 -9.42
CA LEU A 725 -14.39 -13.47 -10.68
C LEU A 725 -12.93 -13.42 -11.17
N ALA A 726 -12.05 -12.59 -10.60
CA ALA A 726 -10.61 -12.61 -10.92
C ALA A 726 -9.97 -13.97 -10.61
N GLY A 727 -10.46 -14.68 -9.59
CA GLY A 727 -10.01 -16.03 -9.25
C GLY A 727 -10.70 -17.17 -10.01
N TYR A 728 -11.47 -16.90 -11.07
CA TYR A 728 -12.20 -17.92 -11.82
C TYR A 728 -11.49 -18.22 -13.13
N ASP A 729 -11.02 -19.43 -13.34
CA ASP A 729 -10.22 -19.80 -14.52
C ASP A 729 -11.14 -20.10 -15.73
N LEU A 730 -11.58 -19.04 -16.39
CA LEU A 730 -12.39 -19.12 -17.61
C LEU A 730 -11.51 -18.98 -18.86
N ALA A 731 -11.66 -19.91 -19.81
CA ALA A 731 -10.99 -19.90 -21.10
C ALA A 731 -11.94 -19.45 -22.21
N GLY A 732 -11.49 -18.51 -23.04
CA GLY A 732 -12.10 -18.15 -24.32
C GLY A 732 -11.62 -19.07 -25.47
N PRO A 733 -11.91 -18.72 -26.73
CA PRO A 733 -11.48 -19.49 -27.90
C PRO A 733 -9.96 -19.54 -28.07
N ASP A 734 -9.28 -18.41 -27.84
CA ASP A 734 -7.86 -18.22 -28.17
C ASP A 734 -6.95 -18.18 -26.93
N GLY A 735 -7.45 -18.62 -25.77
CA GLY A 735 -6.70 -18.60 -24.50
C GLY A 735 -7.52 -18.10 -23.30
N PRO A 736 -6.87 -17.57 -22.25
CA PRO A 736 -7.56 -17.03 -21.07
C PRO A 736 -8.55 -15.92 -21.44
N MET A 737 -9.76 -15.98 -20.88
CA MET A 737 -10.79 -14.98 -21.16
C MET A 737 -10.42 -13.62 -20.56
N GLY A 738 -10.42 -12.57 -21.40
CA GLY A 738 -10.22 -11.19 -20.96
C GLY A 738 -11.33 -10.73 -20.01
N ARG A 739 -11.04 -9.80 -19.09
CA ARG A 739 -12.02 -9.34 -18.08
C ARG A 739 -11.99 -7.83 -17.96
N ARG A 740 -13.16 -7.19 -18.09
CA ARG A 740 -13.31 -5.72 -17.95
C ARG A 740 -14.63 -5.37 -17.25
N ASP A 741 -14.71 -4.15 -16.75
CA ASP A 741 -16.01 -3.55 -16.43
C ASP A 741 -16.70 -3.07 -17.71
N VAL A 742 -18.03 -3.07 -17.74
CA VAL A 742 -18.79 -2.62 -18.92
C VAL A 742 -18.47 -1.17 -19.27
N THR A 743 -18.32 -0.27 -18.29
CA THR A 743 -17.95 1.14 -18.55
C THR A 743 -16.53 1.25 -19.11
N GLN A 744 -15.59 0.43 -18.63
CA GLN A 744 -14.23 0.35 -19.17
C GLN A 744 -14.24 -0.07 -20.64
N PHE A 745 -15.00 -1.11 -20.96
CA PHE A 745 -15.12 -1.62 -22.32
C PHE A 745 -15.76 -0.60 -23.28
N LEU A 746 -16.76 0.13 -22.77
CA LEU A 746 -17.49 1.14 -23.55
C LEU A 746 -16.74 2.47 -23.71
N ALA A 747 -15.79 2.79 -22.84
CA ALA A 747 -15.03 4.04 -22.89
C ALA A 747 -14.29 4.22 -24.24
N GLU A 748 -13.88 3.13 -24.87
CA GLU A 748 -13.19 3.11 -26.17
C GLU A 748 -14.15 3.03 -27.36
N ARG A 749 -15.45 2.85 -27.14
CA ARG A 749 -16.43 2.41 -28.17
C ARG A 749 -17.66 3.29 -28.29
N LEU A 750 -18.04 3.99 -27.23
CA LEU A 750 -19.16 4.92 -27.28
C LEU A 750 -18.68 6.32 -27.65
N PRO A 751 -19.41 7.03 -28.53
CA PRO A 751 -19.17 8.45 -28.73
C PRO A 751 -19.48 9.22 -27.45
N ALA A 752 -18.87 10.39 -27.27
CA ALA A 752 -19.25 11.29 -26.18
C ALA A 752 -20.72 11.75 -26.34
N ALA A 753 -21.43 11.89 -25.23
CA ALA A 753 -22.78 12.44 -25.17
C ALA A 753 -22.84 13.56 -24.13
N SER A 754 -23.23 14.77 -24.55
CA SER A 754 -23.23 15.94 -23.67
C SER A 754 -24.25 15.80 -22.54
N SER A 755 -23.76 15.82 -21.31
CA SER A 755 -24.58 15.84 -20.11
C SER A 755 -25.31 17.17 -19.95
N PRO A 756 -26.61 17.16 -19.59
CA PRO A 756 -27.35 18.38 -19.26
C PRO A 756 -26.99 18.94 -17.87
N ASP A 757 -26.32 18.16 -17.02
CA ASP A 757 -26.09 18.49 -15.61
C ASP A 757 -24.85 19.38 -15.42
N GLY A 758 -23.96 19.48 -16.43
CA GLY A 758 -22.73 20.30 -16.44
C GLY A 758 -21.62 19.84 -15.48
N ARG A 759 -22.00 19.44 -14.26
CA ARG A 759 -21.13 18.91 -13.20
C ARG A 759 -21.69 17.60 -12.66
N ILE A 760 -20.81 16.64 -12.41
CA ILE A 760 -21.13 15.33 -11.82
C ILE A 760 -20.23 15.09 -10.62
N LEU A 761 -20.80 14.55 -9.54
CA LEU A 761 -20.03 14.03 -8.42
C LEU A 761 -19.90 12.50 -8.55
N TYR A 762 -18.71 11.98 -8.80
CA TYR A 762 -18.45 10.54 -8.90
C TYR A 762 -17.95 9.99 -7.56
N HIS A 763 -18.64 8.99 -7.01
CA HIS A 763 -18.19 8.27 -5.83
C HIS A 763 -17.43 7.00 -6.22
N ALA A 764 -16.13 7.02 -5.94
CA ALA A 764 -15.22 5.89 -6.16
C ALA A 764 -15.54 4.72 -5.22
N ALA A 765 -15.69 3.52 -5.77
CA ALA A 765 -16.02 2.34 -4.99
C ALA A 765 -14.88 1.86 -4.06
N CYS A 766 -15.21 0.89 -3.19
CA CYS A 766 -14.21 0.25 -2.32
C CYS A 766 -13.23 -0.64 -3.08
N HIS A 767 -13.68 -1.27 -4.17
CA HIS A 767 -12.86 -2.06 -5.09
C HIS A 767 -12.72 -1.30 -6.40
N ALA A 768 -11.55 -1.42 -7.04
CA ALA A 768 -11.36 -0.89 -8.37
C ALA A 768 -12.42 -1.46 -9.32
N GLU A 769 -13.18 -0.57 -9.97
CA GLU A 769 -14.14 -0.95 -10.97
C GLU A 769 -13.42 -1.51 -12.20
N TRP A 770 -12.30 -0.92 -12.60
CA TRP A 770 -11.59 -1.25 -13.84
C TRP A 770 -10.50 -2.30 -13.64
N ALA A 771 -10.32 -3.17 -14.65
CA ALA A 771 -9.21 -4.10 -14.72
C ALA A 771 -7.93 -3.38 -15.18
N GLY A 772 -6.77 -3.78 -14.66
CA GLY A 772 -5.48 -3.18 -15.02
C GLY A 772 -5.22 -1.79 -14.44
N VAL A 773 -6.15 -1.24 -13.64
CA VAL A 773 -5.99 0.06 -12.97
C VAL A 773 -5.61 -0.15 -11.50
N PRO A 774 -4.61 0.57 -10.95
CA PRO A 774 -4.29 0.49 -9.53
C PRO A 774 -5.50 0.79 -8.64
N THR A 775 -5.67 0.05 -7.53
CA THR A 775 -6.86 0.16 -6.67
C THR A 775 -7.11 1.54 -6.06
N LEU A 776 -6.08 2.36 -5.96
CA LEU A 776 -6.17 3.73 -5.44
C LEU A 776 -6.43 4.77 -6.54
N ASN A 777 -6.31 4.39 -7.80
CA ASN A 777 -6.49 5.28 -8.92
C ASN A 777 -7.95 5.25 -9.38
N SER A 778 -8.70 6.27 -8.97
CA SER A 778 -10.05 6.55 -9.46
C SER A 778 -10.07 7.58 -10.60
N GLU A 779 -8.90 8.10 -10.96
CA GLU A 779 -8.73 9.14 -11.97
C GLU A 779 -9.01 8.61 -13.37
N ALA A 780 -8.58 7.38 -13.68
CA ALA A 780 -8.92 6.74 -14.96
C ALA A 780 -10.45 6.65 -15.18
N TYR A 781 -11.20 6.30 -14.13
CA TYR A 781 -12.67 6.26 -14.19
C TYR A 781 -13.28 7.65 -14.31
N ARG A 782 -12.77 8.63 -13.54
CA ARG A 782 -13.20 10.03 -13.58
C ARG A 782 -12.98 10.64 -14.96
N ALA A 783 -11.79 10.45 -15.54
CA ALA A 783 -11.43 10.94 -16.87
C ALA A 783 -12.31 10.31 -17.96
N ALA A 784 -12.56 9.00 -17.88
CA ALA A 784 -13.43 8.32 -18.81
C ALA A 784 -14.89 8.77 -18.71
N LEU A 785 -15.40 8.96 -17.48
CA LEU A 785 -16.72 9.58 -17.29
C LEU A 785 -16.77 11.00 -17.87
N ALA A 786 -15.75 11.82 -17.63
CA ALA A 786 -15.70 13.18 -18.17
C ALA A 786 -15.70 13.17 -19.71
N SER A 787 -14.89 12.30 -20.32
CA SER A 787 -14.84 12.12 -21.78
C SER A 787 -16.18 11.65 -22.36
N LEU A 788 -16.78 10.61 -21.78
CA LEU A 788 -18.05 10.04 -22.25
C LEU A 788 -19.25 10.97 -22.07
N THR A 789 -19.20 11.87 -21.09
CA THR A 789 -20.35 12.71 -20.70
C THR A 789 -20.18 14.20 -21.07
N GLY A 790 -18.97 14.62 -21.43
CA GLY A 790 -18.62 16.04 -21.59
C GLY A 790 -18.77 16.89 -20.31
N ALA A 791 -19.04 16.28 -19.16
CA ALA A 791 -19.27 17.00 -17.90
C ALA A 791 -17.98 17.21 -17.10
N THR A 792 -17.98 18.22 -16.23
CA THR A 792 -16.95 18.34 -15.19
C THR A 792 -17.20 17.31 -14.10
N VAL A 793 -16.31 16.31 -13.98
CA VAL A 793 -16.46 15.22 -12.99
C VAL A 793 -15.52 15.43 -11.82
N ALA A 794 -16.07 15.57 -10.61
CA ALA A 794 -15.34 15.61 -9.34
C ALA A 794 -15.39 14.25 -8.62
N ILE A 795 -14.32 13.85 -7.94
CA ILE A 795 -14.26 12.59 -7.17
C ILE A 795 -14.66 12.86 -5.72
N SER A 796 -15.58 12.03 -5.20
CA SER A 796 -16.01 12.03 -3.80
C SER A 796 -15.41 10.82 -3.05
N PRO A 797 -14.36 11.02 -2.22
CA PRO A 797 -13.56 9.95 -1.63
C PRO A 797 -14.27 9.26 -0.45
N GLY A 798 -13.61 8.27 0.15
CA GLY A 798 -14.11 7.55 1.33
C GLY A 798 -15.06 6.39 1.01
N CYS A 799 -15.55 5.71 2.06
CA CYS A 799 -16.45 4.56 1.96
C CYS A 799 -17.87 4.95 2.37
N CYS A 800 -18.90 4.48 1.66
CA CYS A 800 -20.31 4.75 1.99
C CYS A 800 -20.88 3.88 3.13
N GLY A 801 -20.06 3.00 3.74
CA GLY A 801 -20.48 2.14 4.85
C GLY A 801 -21.21 0.85 4.44
N GLU A 802 -21.45 0.59 3.15
CA GLU A 802 -22.19 -0.59 2.66
C GLU A 802 -21.29 -1.74 2.19
N SER A 803 -20.05 -1.80 2.68
CA SER A 803 -19.08 -2.82 2.25
C SER A 803 -19.45 -4.21 2.81
N GLY A 804 -19.69 -5.18 1.92
CA GLY A 804 -20.04 -6.54 2.30
C GLY A 804 -21.37 -6.63 3.04
N LEU A 805 -21.42 -7.42 4.12
CA LEU A 805 -22.57 -7.51 5.03
C LEU A 805 -22.36 -6.71 6.33
N GLY A 806 -21.30 -5.91 6.42
CA GLY A 806 -20.90 -5.24 7.66
C GLY A 806 -21.93 -4.24 8.18
N ALA A 807 -22.68 -3.58 7.28
CA ALA A 807 -23.79 -2.71 7.67
C ALA A 807 -24.93 -3.46 8.42
N LEU A 808 -25.01 -4.79 8.27
CA LEU A 808 -25.99 -5.64 8.94
C LEU A 808 -25.41 -6.36 10.17
N THR A 809 -24.16 -6.84 10.07
CA THR A 809 -23.52 -7.64 11.13
C THR A 809 -22.84 -6.78 12.19
N SER A 810 -22.33 -5.60 11.81
CA SER A 810 -21.59 -4.69 12.70
C SER A 810 -21.99 -3.23 12.44
N PRO A 811 -23.29 -2.91 12.63
CA PRO A 811 -23.85 -1.60 12.29
C PRO A 811 -23.20 -0.46 13.06
N ASP A 812 -22.83 -0.66 14.32
CA ASP A 812 -22.12 0.31 15.16
C ASP A 812 -20.81 0.82 14.51
N ILE A 813 -20.02 -0.08 13.92
CA ILE A 813 -18.78 0.25 13.21
C ILE A 813 -19.09 0.94 11.87
N HIS A 814 -19.99 0.34 11.08
CA HIS A 814 -20.27 0.80 9.73
C HIS A 814 -21.03 2.14 9.68
N ASN A 815 -21.83 2.44 10.70
CA ASN A 815 -22.51 3.72 10.85
C ASN A 815 -21.52 4.87 11.07
N ARG A 816 -20.41 4.64 11.78
CA ARG A 816 -19.35 5.66 11.96
C ARG A 816 -18.65 5.98 10.64
N ILE A 817 -18.39 4.96 9.81
CA ILE A 817 -17.89 5.17 8.45
C ILE A 817 -18.89 6.00 7.63
N ARG A 818 -20.18 5.66 7.73
CA ARG A 818 -21.25 6.39 7.04
C ARG A 818 -21.31 7.85 7.48
N ALA A 819 -21.22 8.13 8.77
CA ALA A 819 -21.25 9.50 9.30
C ALA A 819 -20.13 10.38 8.70
N VAL A 820 -18.91 9.85 8.57
CA VAL A 820 -17.81 10.55 7.87
C VAL A 820 -18.18 10.84 6.43
N LYS A 821 -18.71 9.84 5.71
CA LYS A 821 -19.13 10.03 4.31
C LYS A 821 -20.27 11.04 4.18
N THR A 822 -21.23 11.00 5.08
CA THR A 822 -22.35 11.94 5.15
C THR A 822 -21.85 13.37 5.33
N ALA A 823 -20.91 13.60 6.24
CA ALA A 823 -20.28 14.91 6.42
C ALA A 823 -19.52 15.37 5.16
N THR A 824 -18.76 14.48 4.51
CA THR A 824 -18.08 14.78 3.24
C THR A 824 -19.07 15.19 2.14
N LEU A 825 -20.14 14.43 1.95
CA LEU A 825 -21.16 14.75 0.94
C LEU A 825 -21.88 16.08 1.24
N GLN A 826 -22.08 16.41 2.51
CA GLN A 826 -22.67 17.68 2.92
C GLN A 826 -21.78 18.86 2.52
N THR A 827 -20.45 18.71 2.57
CA THR A 827 -19.50 19.74 2.13
C THR A 827 -19.32 19.80 0.61
N GLU A 828 -19.41 18.67 -0.09
CA GLU A 828 -19.14 18.59 -1.54
C GLU A 828 -20.32 19.02 -2.41
N LEU A 829 -21.54 18.87 -1.91
CA LEU A 829 -22.78 19.20 -2.60
C LEU A 829 -23.31 20.54 -2.09
N SER A 830 -23.45 21.52 -2.97
CA SER A 830 -24.07 22.82 -2.68
C SER A 830 -25.60 22.70 -2.60
N ASP A 831 -26.21 22.02 -3.56
CA ASP A 831 -27.66 21.92 -3.77
C ASP A 831 -28.05 20.51 -4.24
N ASP A 832 -29.33 20.30 -4.55
CA ASP A 832 -29.90 19.00 -4.96
C ASP A 832 -29.78 18.71 -6.48
N THR A 833 -29.20 19.62 -7.27
CA THR A 833 -29.15 19.51 -8.74
C THR A 833 -28.02 18.62 -9.23
N VAL A 834 -26.88 18.59 -8.51
CA VAL A 834 -25.71 17.81 -8.92
C VAL A 834 -25.98 16.30 -8.75
N PRO A 835 -25.93 15.49 -9.83
CA PRO A 835 -26.09 14.05 -9.72
C PRO A 835 -24.87 13.38 -9.09
N VAL A 836 -25.12 12.35 -8.27
CA VAL A 836 -24.07 11.49 -7.72
C VAL A 836 -24.03 10.18 -8.50
N VAL A 837 -22.94 9.96 -9.23
CA VAL A 837 -22.71 8.78 -10.05
C VAL A 837 -21.85 7.77 -9.30
N VAL A 838 -22.21 6.49 -9.37
CA VAL A 838 -21.45 5.39 -8.75
C VAL A 838 -21.10 4.30 -9.76
N GLY A 839 -19.97 3.62 -9.56
CA GLY A 839 -19.56 2.44 -10.34
C GLY A 839 -19.94 1.10 -9.70
N CYS A 840 -20.57 1.11 -8.52
CA CYS A 840 -20.95 -0.10 -7.78
C CYS A 840 -22.42 -0.04 -7.31
N PRO A 841 -23.22 -1.09 -7.57
CA PRO A 841 -24.62 -1.15 -7.14
C PRO A 841 -24.82 -0.96 -5.62
N SER A 842 -23.95 -1.55 -4.78
CA SER A 842 -24.05 -1.40 -3.32
C SER A 842 -23.75 0.04 -2.87
N CYS A 843 -22.84 0.72 -3.58
CA CYS A 843 -22.51 2.11 -3.28
C CYS A 843 -23.68 3.05 -3.58
N ARG A 844 -24.50 2.74 -4.59
CA ARG A 844 -25.75 3.47 -4.84
C ARG A 844 -26.65 3.49 -3.61
N MET A 845 -26.79 2.35 -2.94
CA MET A 845 -27.60 2.25 -1.72
C MET A 845 -26.99 3.06 -0.58
N GLY A 846 -25.68 2.96 -0.39
CA GLY A 846 -24.97 3.67 0.69
C GLY A 846 -25.05 5.18 0.55
N ILE A 847 -24.77 5.70 -0.65
CA ILE A 847 -24.86 7.13 -0.94
C ILE A 847 -26.30 7.64 -0.80
N ALA A 848 -27.28 6.89 -1.30
CA ALA A 848 -28.69 7.27 -1.13
C ALA A 848 -29.09 7.34 0.35
N ARG A 849 -28.57 6.44 1.21
CA ARG A 849 -28.78 6.54 2.67
C ARG A 849 -28.09 7.76 3.27
N CYS A 850 -26.84 8.04 2.90
CA CYS A 850 -26.10 9.22 3.39
C CYS A 850 -26.87 10.52 3.07
N LEU A 851 -27.34 10.68 1.82
CA LEU A 851 -28.11 11.85 1.40
C LEU A 851 -29.45 11.95 2.13
N GLY A 852 -30.12 10.82 2.33
CA GLY A 852 -31.37 10.75 3.11
C GLY A 852 -31.19 11.18 4.57
N GLU A 853 -30.04 10.88 5.20
CA GLU A 853 -29.71 11.31 6.57
C GLU A 853 -29.57 12.84 6.69
N ILE A 854 -29.10 13.52 5.65
CA ILE A 854 -28.97 15.00 5.59
C ILE A 854 -30.13 15.68 4.86
N GLY A 855 -31.20 14.94 4.53
CA GLY A 855 -32.40 15.48 3.87
C GLY A 855 -32.21 15.95 2.42
N ARG A 856 -31.09 15.61 1.77
CA ARG A 856 -30.80 15.97 0.38
C ARG A 856 -31.50 15.04 -0.60
N ARG A 857 -31.92 15.60 -1.74
CA ARG A 857 -32.65 14.87 -2.81
C ARG A 857 -31.84 14.69 -4.09
N ASN A 858 -30.51 14.90 -4.03
CA ASN A 858 -29.62 14.64 -5.16
C ASN A 858 -29.87 13.26 -5.78
N ARG A 859 -29.83 13.24 -7.10
CA ARG A 859 -30.05 12.03 -7.87
C ARG A 859 -28.86 11.09 -7.76
N VAL A 860 -29.06 9.88 -7.21
CA VAL A 860 -28.02 8.83 -7.14
C VAL A 860 -28.24 7.75 -8.21
N THR A 861 -27.28 7.61 -9.12
CA THR A 861 -27.40 6.69 -10.26
C THR A 861 -26.11 5.91 -10.52
N HIS A 862 -26.24 4.74 -11.15
CA HIS A 862 -25.09 3.99 -11.63
C HIS A 862 -24.58 4.59 -12.95
N ALA A 863 -23.27 4.58 -13.18
CA ALA A 863 -22.65 5.11 -14.41
C ALA A 863 -23.31 4.59 -15.70
N LEU A 864 -23.55 3.28 -15.79
CA LEU A 864 -24.26 2.68 -16.93
C LEU A 864 -25.68 3.23 -17.13
N GLU A 865 -26.46 3.42 -16.06
CA GLU A 865 -27.81 3.99 -16.20
C GLU A 865 -27.76 5.46 -16.63
N TYR A 866 -26.77 6.20 -16.13
CA TYR A 866 -26.54 7.58 -16.53
C TYR A 866 -26.18 7.68 -18.01
N LEU A 867 -25.22 6.88 -18.49
CA LEU A 867 -24.83 6.81 -19.90
C LEU A 867 -25.98 6.35 -20.81
N ALA A 868 -26.77 5.37 -20.39
CA ALA A 868 -27.93 4.90 -21.16
C ALA A 868 -29.00 5.99 -21.32
N GLU A 869 -29.19 6.84 -20.32
CA GLU A 869 -30.08 8.00 -20.41
C GLU A 869 -29.54 9.10 -21.31
N LEU A 870 -28.23 9.34 -21.31
CA LEU A 870 -27.61 10.30 -22.23
C LEU A 870 -27.75 9.85 -23.69
N HIS A 871 -27.51 8.57 -23.98
CA HIS A 871 -27.57 8.04 -25.35
C HIS A 871 -28.99 7.70 -25.85
N GLY A 872 -29.92 7.38 -24.94
CA GLY A 872 -31.27 6.93 -25.30
C GLY A 872 -32.38 7.88 -24.86
N GLY A 873 -32.05 8.99 -24.20
CA GLY A 873 -33.01 9.91 -23.62
C GLY A 873 -33.91 9.27 -22.54
N PRO A 874 -34.98 9.96 -22.10
CA PRO A 874 -35.89 9.47 -21.07
C PRO A 874 -36.60 8.14 -21.42
N LYS A 875 -36.65 7.80 -22.72
CA LYS A 875 -37.33 6.63 -23.26
C LYS A 875 -36.39 5.45 -23.55
N TRP A 876 -35.10 5.52 -23.17
CA TRP A 876 -34.11 4.47 -23.45
C TRP A 876 -34.57 3.04 -23.07
N ARG A 877 -35.31 2.89 -21.96
CA ARG A 877 -35.85 1.58 -21.53
C ARG A 877 -36.89 1.00 -22.48
N LEU A 878 -37.69 1.85 -23.12
CA LEU A 878 -38.66 1.44 -24.14
C LEU A 878 -37.95 1.09 -25.45
N ASP A 879 -36.92 1.85 -25.80
CA ASP A 879 -36.15 1.62 -27.02
C ASP A 879 -35.31 0.35 -26.92
N LEU A 880 -34.74 0.05 -25.75
CA LEU A 880 -34.13 -1.24 -25.47
C LEU A 880 -35.12 -2.39 -25.72
N LYS A 881 -36.37 -2.31 -25.23
CA LYS A 881 -37.37 -3.36 -25.48
C LYS A 881 -37.64 -3.58 -26.97
N LYS A 882 -37.63 -2.51 -27.78
CA LYS A 882 -37.77 -2.61 -29.24
C LYS A 882 -36.53 -3.25 -29.86
N ARG A 883 -35.32 -2.83 -29.46
CA ARG A 883 -34.04 -3.38 -29.92
C ARG A 883 -33.92 -4.88 -29.60
N LEU A 884 -34.28 -5.29 -28.38
CA LEU A 884 -34.23 -6.70 -27.95
C LEU A 884 -35.17 -7.61 -28.74
N LYS A 885 -36.28 -7.12 -29.30
CA LYS A 885 -37.14 -7.93 -30.16
C LYS A 885 -36.45 -8.27 -31.48
N LYS A 886 -35.62 -7.36 -32.00
CA LYS A 886 -34.86 -7.56 -33.24
C LYS A 886 -33.54 -8.30 -32.99
N ALA A 887 -32.87 -8.00 -31.88
CA ALA A 887 -31.53 -8.49 -31.59
C ALA A 887 -31.48 -9.92 -31.03
N ARG A 888 -32.61 -10.45 -30.51
CA ARG A 888 -32.62 -11.75 -29.84
C ARG A 888 -32.54 -12.89 -30.84
N VAL A 889 -31.57 -13.77 -30.64
CA VAL A 889 -31.50 -15.05 -31.35
C VAL A 889 -32.51 -16.01 -30.73
N LYS A 890 -33.41 -16.57 -31.56
CA LYS A 890 -34.42 -17.53 -31.09
C LYS A 890 -33.75 -18.81 -30.60
N ARG A 891 -34.43 -19.46 -29.65
CA ARG A 891 -33.92 -20.63 -28.95
C ARG A 891 -33.74 -21.82 -29.87
#